data_AF-A0A497Q3T3-F1
#
_entry.id   AF-A0A497Q3T3-F1
#
_cell.length_a   1.000
_cell.length_b   1.000
_cell.length_c   1.000
_cell.angle_alpha   90.00
_cell.angle_beta   90.00
_cell.angle_gamma   90.00
#
_symmetry.space_group_name_H-M   'P 1'
#
loop_
_entity.id
_entity.type
_entity.pdbx_description
1 polymer ?
#
loop_
_entity_poly.entity_id
_entity_poly.type
_entity_poly.pdbx_seq_one_letter_code
_entity_poly.pdbx_strand_id
1 'polypeptide(L)'
;MIRLIGVMSQGGVPVFIKSIEKTEGEVFLGALIEATKTLSSMIGSGQVMRLDLQDRKLIVTESKKGYTVAAVVDRAEDYVDTLLRIISEEIDKAPIPPADGAVGPLHKDLVEAIVGSSIRYEIDATFSDLLTDVFAPVREVLVEESVYRTLLEQLEQPVDNEAVSHRWNDMVAGIKHSVEEALDYARHGAFDKACAASCRADRPDVTLFAVRTGLMALSMTNAVPPPVELLEEMISRLPEEDPLAALARAAIGRLTDEVSSIDYAHAYEHAKNTFEFSDDDATLLRAFIFVDTHIATYPDFASTLADFFENKRLAILAHFIRAVLDRSALFDKIYSVTSYDEFREELGVWKVKIEEALASVCGALGRVRAGRPPNANDNRDGIISSFQIQNYITLLTAIAESPVLALPERRNVLGEVQSLYEEYFSALLRSGIPLFIYTVDSVFQSLGVAYAEYYHLTSGDEQEEYLLKIADFLHDIVRLLKREWDKVRHSLAFDVVTNSLSPVLAMAGEMHDAELTLVLAAVATYEPREMDALRLLNPRRFAGGFANITTALASVATRVLDEEAKRTVLPIAVSYLMQAHQFFLTNGIVIRDDIVSLTYLASEAVDMFSPQDVRGVVDTITLLNRVSLQDMKKYDYEVAIMAKPLLKLLTKSRRLFEDESLDQLAVMVYETAIRTWQKYGFSSKADDCRREFSELLP
;
A
#
# COMPACT_ATOMS: atom_id res chain seq x y z
N MET A 1 -3.03 0.63 -15.40
CA MET A 1 -2.61 -0.67 -15.95
C MET A 1 -2.31 -0.53 -17.42
N ILE A 2 -1.21 -1.12 -17.85
CA ILE A 2 -0.91 -1.32 -19.27
C ILE A 2 -1.78 -2.49 -19.74
N ARG A 3 -2.77 -2.25 -20.59
CA ARG A 3 -3.62 -3.31 -21.16
C ARG A 3 -2.87 -4.07 -22.24
N LEU A 4 -2.08 -3.33 -23.00
CA LEU A 4 -1.31 -3.84 -24.13
C LEU A 4 -0.05 -3.00 -24.28
N ILE A 5 1.06 -3.67 -24.60
CA ILE A 5 2.30 -3.03 -25.05
C ILE A 5 2.77 -3.70 -26.34
N GLY A 6 3.27 -2.91 -27.28
CA GLY A 6 3.70 -3.43 -28.57
C GLY A 6 4.80 -2.59 -29.21
N VAL A 7 5.61 -3.28 -30.02
CA VAL A 7 6.65 -2.71 -30.87
C VAL A 7 6.37 -3.16 -32.30
N MET A 8 6.33 -2.21 -33.21
CA MET A 8 5.99 -2.43 -34.61
C MET A 8 7.07 -1.83 -35.51
N SER A 9 7.30 -2.49 -36.64
CA SER A 9 8.09 -1.96 -37.75
C SER A 9 7.23 -1.05 -38.63
N GLN A 10 7.87 -0.36 -39.58
CA GLN A 10 7.20 0.47 -40.60
C GLN A 10 6.04 -0.28 -41.27
N GLY A 11 4.90 0.42 -41.45
CA GLY A 11 3.68 -0.15 -42.02
C GLY A 11 2.82 -0.95 -41.03
N GLY A 12 3.07 -0.78 -39.72
CA GLY A 12 2.30 -1.41 -38.65
C GLY A 12 2.56 -2.91 -38.47
N VAL A 13 3.67 -3.44 -39.00
CA VAL A 13 4.00 -4.87 -38.90
C VAL A 13 4.46 -5.19 -37.47
N PRO A 14 3.80 -6.10 -36.73
CA PRO A 14 4.14 -6.38 -35.34
C PRO A 14 5.48 -7.11 -35.22
N VAL A 15 6.37 -6.56 -34.39
CA VAL A 15 7.61 -7.23 -33.96
C VAL A 15 7.37 -7.93 -32.63
N PHE A 16 6.73 -7.22 -31.71
CA PHE A 16 6.34 -7.71 -30.39
C PHE A 16 4.97 -7.12 -30.05
N ILE A 17 4.03 -7.93 -29.57
CA ILE A 17 2.78 -7.48 -28.97
C ILE A 17 2.49 -8.38 -27.79
N LYS A 18 2.11 -7.79 -26.66
CA LYS A 18 1.63 -8.55 -25.52
C LYS A 18 0.47 -7.82 -24.86
N SER A 19 -0.65 -8.52 -24.77
CA SER A 19 -1.85 -8.09 -24.05
C SER A 19 -1.90 -8.77 -22.68
N ILE A 20 -2.24 -8.00 -21.64
CA ILE A 20 -2.40 -8.50 -20.26
C ILE A 20 -3.75 -9.19 -20.08
N GLU A 21 -4.76 -8.72 -20.81
CA GLU A 21 -6.05 -9.38 -20.89
C GLU A 21 -6.21 -10.10 -22.22
N LYS A 22 -7.06 -11.13 -22.28
CA LYS A 22 -7.47 -11.70 -23.57
C LYS A 22 -8.31 -10.65 -24.32
N THR A 23 -7.65 -9.77 -25.06
CA THR A 23 -8.32 -8.87 -26.00
C THR A 23 -8.17 -9.44 -27.41
N GLU A 24 -9.28 -9.54 -28.14
CA GLU A 24 -9.29 -9.92 -29.57
C GLU A 24 -8.66 -8.81 -30.47
N GLY A 25 -8.11 -7.75 -29.86
CA GLY A 25 -7.74 -6.48 -30.49
C GLY A 25 -6.29 -6.35 -30.97
N GLU A 26 -5.41 -7.33 -30.73
CA GLU A 26 -3.97 -7.25 -31.05
C GLU A 26 -3.69 -6.92 -32.53
N VAL A 27 -4.55 -7.41 -33.44
CA VAL A 27 -4.43 -7.20 -34.90
C VAL A 27 -4.79 -5.77 -35.32
N PHE A 28 -5.64 -5.07 -34.55
CA PHE A 28 -6.15 -3.75 -34.93
C PHE A 28 -5.24 -2.60 -34.50
N LEU A 29 -4.34 -2.82 -33.53
CA LEU A 29 -3.49 -1.76 -32.99
C LEU A 29 -2.55 -1.16 -34.04
N GLY A 30 -1.88 -2.02 -34.82
CA GLY A 30 -0.98 -1.57 -35.90
C GLY A 30 -1.74 -0.78 -36.98
N ALA A 31 -2.91 -1.26 -37.38
CA ALA A 31 -3.77 -0.56 -38.33
C ALA A 31 -4.27 0.79 -37.80
N LEU A 32 -4.67 0.85 -36.52
CA LEU A 32 -5.12 2.07 -35.85
C LEU A 32 -4.00 3.12 -35.78
N ILE A 33 -2.80 2.70 -35.39
CA ILE A 33 -1.63 3.58 -35.29
C ILE A 33 -1.24 4.14 -36.66
N GLU A 34 -1.14 3.28 -37.68
CA GLU A 34 -0.82 3.71 -39.05
C GLU A 34 -1.90 4.63 -39.65
N ALA A 35 -3.18 4.33 -39.41
CA ALA A 35 -4.28 5.19 -39.82
C ALA A 35 -4.17 6.58 -39.15
N THR A 36 -3.85 6.62 -37.85
CA THR A 36 -3.71 7.88 -37.12
C THR A 36 -2.48 8.66 -37.58
N LYS A 37 -1.35 8.00 -37.84
CA LYS A 37 -0.15 8.65 -38.41
C LYS A 37 -0.42 9.23 -39.78
N THR A 38 -1.17 8.53 -40.61
CA THR A 38 -1.61 9.01 -41.92
C THR A 38 -2.47 10.27 -41.76
N LEU A 39 -3.46 10.25 -40.87
CA LEU A 39 -4.29 11.42 -40.57
C LEU A 39 -3.48 12.60 -40.02
N SER A 40 -2.56 12.35 -39.09
CA SER A 40 -1.66 13.35 -38.51
C SER A 40 -0.75 13.98 -39.57
N SER A 41 -0.25 13.18 -40.52
CA SER A 41 0.54 13.64 -41.66
C SER A 41 -0.27 14.56 -42.57
N MET A 42 -1.55 14.24 -42.79
CA MET A 42 -2.46 15.09 -43.57
C MET A 42 -2.79 16.41 -42.86
N ILE A 43 -2.77 16.43 -41.52
CA ILE A 43 -3.07 17.62 -40.68
C ILE A 43 -1.81 18.46 -40.39
N GLY A 44 -0.61 17.93 -40.67
CA GLY A 44 0.63 18.70 -40.76
C GLY A 44 1.71 18.41 -39.71
N SER A 45 1.47 17.52 -38.73
CA SER A 45 2.49 17.14 -37.74
C SER A 45 3.20 15.83 -38.05
N GLY A 46 2.52 14.88 -38.72
CA GLY A 46 3.07 13.56 -39.05
C GLY A 46 3.36 12.64 -37.86
N GLN A 47 3.12 13.09 -36.62
CA GLN A 47 3.36 12.36 -35.39
C GLN A 47 2.08 12.25 -34.55
N VAL A 48 1.86 11.04 -34.03
CA VAL A 48 0.81 10.74 -33.05
C VAL A 48 1.53 10.40 -31.76
N MET A 49 1.29 11.18 -30.71
CA MET A 49 1.88 10.89 -29.39
C MET A 49 0.86 10.28 -28.42
N ARG A 50 -0.39 10.76 -28.44
CA ARG A 50 -1.45 10.28 -27.54
C ARG A 50 -2.81 10.28 -28.26
N LEU A 51 -3.66 9.30 -27.95
CA LEU A 51 -5.01 9.15 -28.49
C LEU A 51 -5.98 8.73 -27.37
N ASP A 52 -7.00 9.54 -27.13
CA ASP A 52 -8.01 9.26 -26.10
C ASP A 52 -9.03 8.22 -26.62
N LEU A 53 -9.22 7.16 -25.84
CA LEU A 53 -10.13 6.04 -26.09
C LEU A 53 -11.10 5.89 -24.91
N GLN A 54 -11.97 6.90 -24.72
CA GLN A 54 -12.90 6.99 -23.57
C GLN A 54 -12.15 6.88 -22.23
N ASP A 55 -12.24 5.73 -21.57
CA ASP A 55 -11.63 5.37 -20.30
C ASP A 55 -10.19 4.79 -20.45
N ARG A 56 -9.63 4.82 -21.65
CA ARG A 56 -8.26 4.38 -21.96
C ARG A 56 -7.53 5.40 -22.82
N LYS A 57 -6.22 5.29 -22.88
CA LYS A 57 -5.38 6.05 -23.80
C LYS A 57 -4.38 5.18 -24.52
N LEU A 58 -4.17 5.48 -25.79
CA LEU A 58 -3.09 4.94 -26.60
C LEU A 58 -1.92 5.93 -26.58
N ILE A 59 -0.77 5.51 -26.08
CA ILE A 59 0.47 6.28 -26.06
C ILE A 59 1.41 5.67 -27.09
N VAL A 60 2.04 6.53 -27.91
CA VAL A 60 2.91 6.11 -29.01
C VAL A 60 4.18 6.94 -29.00
N THR A 61 5.32 6.25 -29.17
CA THR A 61 6.63 6.88 -29.40
C THR A 61 7.35 6.17 -30.54
N GLU A 62 8.37 6.82 -31.09
CA GLU A 62 9.16 6.31 -32.20
C GLU A 62 10.65 6.29 -31.86
N SER A 63 11.32 5.26 -32.36
CA SER A 63 12.78 5.12 -32.30
C SER A 63 13.43 5.77 -33.52
N LYS A 64 14.70 6.17 -33.41
CA LYS A 64 15.49 6.69 -34.55
C LYS A 64 15.65 5.65 -35.66
N LYS A 65 15.55 4.36 -35.33
CA LYS A 65 15.53 3.25 -36.28
C LYS A 65 14.18 3.01 -36.96
N GLY A 66 13.14 3.78 -36.63
CA GLY A 66 11.83 3.71 -37.27
C GLY A 66 10.85 2.71 -36.64
N TYR A 67 11.22 2.03 -35.56
CA TYR A 67 10.26 1.25 -34.78
C TYR A 67 9.29 2.15 -34.04
N THR A 68 8.03 1.73 -34.01
CA THR A 68 6.96 2.36 -33.24
C THR A 68 6.74 1.56 -31.97
N VAL A 69 6.88 2.19 -30.81
CA VAL A 69 6.63 1.60 -29.51
C VAL A 69 5.34 2.20 -28.97
N ALA A 70 4.38 1.37 -28.57
CA ALA A 70 3.06 1.82 -28.17
C ALA A 70 2.50 1.03 -26.99
N ALA A 71 1.65 1.69 -26.19
CA ALA A 71 0.90 1.04 -25.13
C ALA A 71 -0.53 1.58 -25.03
N VAL A 72 -1.46 0.71 -24.66
CA VAL A 72 -2.82 1.08 -24.26
C VAL A 72 -2.87 1.04 -22.74
N VAL A 73 -3.26 2.16 -22.12
CA VAL A 73 -3.23 2.33 -20.66
C VAL A 73 -4.57 2.85 -20.14
N ASP A 74 -4.93 2.47 -18.92
CA ASP A 74 -6.09 3.04 -18.23
C ASP A 74 -5.72 4.22 -17.30
N ARG A 75 -4.45 4.30 -16.87
CA ARG A 75 -3.95 5.26 -15.87
C ARG A 75 -2.42 5.35 -15.93
N ALA A 76 -1.84 6.33 -15.22
CA ALA A 76 -0.40 6.54 -15.09
C ALA A 76 0.29 6.87 -16.43
N GLU A 77 -0.34 7.72 -17.23
CA GLU A 77 0.05 8.01 -18.61
C GLU A 77 1.49 8.50 -18.76
N ASP A 78 1.90 9.46 -17.92
CA ASP A 78 3.22 10.07 -18.04
C ASP A 78 4.34 9.10 -17.63
N TYR A 79 4.07 8.19 -16.68
CA TYR A 79 4.98 7.12 -16.32
C TYR A 79 5.15 6.12 -17.47
N VAL A 80 4.05 5.73 -18.12
CA VAL A 80 4.11 4.79 -19.26
C VAL A 80 4.74 5.44 -20.48
N ASP A 81 4.47 6.71 -20.76
CA ASP A 81 5.14 7.48 -21.82
C ASP A 81 6.67 7.46 -21.64
N THR A 82 7.13 7.66 -20.40
CA THR A 82 8.55 7.57 -20.04
C THR A 82 9.12 6.16 -20.28
N LEU A 83 8.38 5.11 -19.87
CA LEU A 83 8.75 3.72 -20.15
C LEU A 83 8.89 3.45 -21.67
N LEU A 84 7.92 3.87 -22.49
CA LEU A 84 7.99 3.65 -23.94
C LEU A 84 9.19 4.37 -24.55
N ARG A 85 9.52 5.58 -24.07
CA ARG A 85 10.72 6.30 -24.50
C ARG A 85 12.01 5.58 -24.14
N ILE A 86 12.10 5.00 -22.94
CA ILE A 86 13.25 4.19 -22.54
C ILE A 86 13.39 2.97 -23.46
N ILE A 87 12.31 2.23 -23.72
CA ILE A 87 12.31 1.09 -24.65
C ILE A 87 12.77 1.52 -26.05
N SER A 88 12.28 2.67 -26.53
CA SER A 88 12.67 3.25 -27.81
C SER A 88 14.17 3.56 -27.89
N GLU A 89 14.74 4.16 -26.84
CA GLU A 89 16.17 4.44 -26.73
C GLU A 89 17.02 3.17 -26.71
N GLU A 90 16.57 2.11 -26.02
CA GLU A 90 17.27 0.83 -25.99
C GLU A 90 17.23 0.10 -27.34
N ILE A 91 16.12 0.20 -28.09
CA ILE A 91 16.03 -0.28 -29.48
C ILE A 91 17.07 0.43 -30.37
N ASP A 92 17.22 1.74 -30.18
CA ASP A 92 18.20 2.54 -30.93
C ASP A 92 19.65 2.13 -30.63
N LYS A 93 19.97 1.76 -29.40
CA LYS A 93 21.31 1.30 -28.99
C LYS A 93 21.60 -0.15 -29.38
N ALA A 94 20.59 -1.01 -29.36
CA ALA A 94 20.76 -2.44 -29.61
C ALA A 94 21.22 -2.73 -31.05
N PRO A 95 21.83 -3.88 -31.35
CA PRO A 95 22.24 -4.24 -32.72
C PRO A 95 21.06 -4.72 -33.61
N ILE A 96 19.90 -4.07 -33.49
CA ILE A 96 18.69 -4.36 -34.28
C ILE A 96 18.75 -3.59 -35.61
N PRO A 97 18.45 -4.21 -36.76
CA PRO A 97 18.34 -3.52 -38.06
C PRO A 97 17.28 -2.40 -38.04
N PRO A 98 17.36 -1.41 -38.94
CA PRO A 98 16.30 -0.41 -39.12
C PRO A 98 14.95 -1.05 -39.49
N ALA A 99 13.85 -0.43 -39.05
CA ALA A 99 12.50 -0.88 -39.32
C ALA A 99 12.09 -0.59 -40.78
N ASP A 100 12.35 -1.53 -41.69
CA ASP A 100 12.01 -1.44 -43.12
C ASP A 100 10.71 -2.18 -43.50
N GLY A 101 10.02 -2.74 -42.50
CA GLY A 101 8.81 -3.55 -42.67
C GLY A 101 9.08 -5.06 -42.68
N ALA A 102 10.33 -5.51 -42.82
CA ALA A 102 10.69 -6.92 -42.75
C ALA A 102 11.01 -7.34 -41.30
N VAL A 103 10.18 -8.19 -40.71
CA VAL A 103 10.37 -8.69 -39.34
C VAL A 103 10.90 -10.12 -39.36
N GLY A 104 12.16 -10.30 -38.93
CA GLY A 104 12.81 -11.61 -38.77
C GLY A 104 13.00 -12.05 -37.31
N PRO A 105 13.48 -13.28 -37.05
CA PRO A 105 13.73 -13.79 -35.68
C PRO A 105 14.60 -12.87 -34.83
N LEU A 106 15.70 -12.35 -35.40
CA LEU A 106 16.59 -11.40 -34.71
C LEU A 106 15.85 -10.15 -34.18
N HIS A 107 14.84 -9.67 -34.91
CA HIS A 107 14.05 -8.52 -34.48
C HIS A 107 13.21 -8.88 -33.27
N LYS A 108 12.54 -10.04 -33.33
CA LYS A 108 11.68 -10.54 -32.25
C LYS A 108 12.49 -10.80 -30.99
N ASP A 109 13.59 -11.55 -31.10
CA ASP A 109 14.40 -11.95 -29.95
C ASP A 109 15.01 -10.75 -29.22
N LEU A 110 15.55 -9.77 -29.97
CA LEU A 110 16.16 -8.58 -29.37
C LEU A 110 15.11 -7.61 -28.80
N VAL A 111 14.00 -7.39 -29.49
CA VAL A 111 12.91 -6.54 -28.96
C VAL A 111 12.26 -7.19 -27.74
N GLU A 112 12.03 -8.49 -27.76
CA GLU A 112 11.48 -9.23 -26.62
C GLU A 112 12.42 -9.17 -25.41
N ALA A 113 13.74 -9.28 -25.63
CA ALA A 113 14.73 -9.10 -24.56
C ALA A 113 14.68 -7.67 -23.96
N ILE A 114 14.62 -6.64 -24.81
CA ILE A 114 14.52 -5.24 -24.35
C ILE A 114 13.24 -5.02 -23.54
N VAL A 115 12.08 -5.42 -24.08
CA VAL A 115 10.80 -5.24 -23.40
C VAL A 115 10.73 -6.09 -22.12
N GLY A 116 11.18 -7.35 -22.17
CA GLY A 116 11.19 -8.26 -21.02
C GLY A 116 12.14 -7.85 -19.90
N SER A 117 13.19 -7.08 -20.20
CA SER A 117 14.05 -6.46 -19.17
C SER A 117 13.40 -5.27 -18.45
N SER A 118 12.33 -4.71 -19.02
CA SER A 118 11.64 -3.53 -18.50
C SER A 118 10.38 -3.86 -17.71
N ILE A 119 9.66 -4.91 -18.11
CA ILE A 119 8.35 -5.27 -17.56
C ILE A 119 8.21 -6.78 -17.32
N ARG A 120 7.44 -7.15 -16.29
CA ARG A 120 7.12 -8.55 -15.96
C ARG A 120 5.63 -8.75 -15.75
N TYR A 121 5.12 -9.91 -16.13
CA TYR A 121 3.70 -10.26 -16.00
C TYR A 121 3.40 -11.12 -14.79
N GLU A 122 4.43 -11.76 -14.25
CA GLU A 122 4.37 -12.67 -13.11
C GLU A 122 5.63 -12.47 -12.25
N ILE A 123 5.54 -12.82 -10.98
CA ILE A 123 6.67 -12.90 -10.07
C ILE A 123 7.05 -14.38 -9.97
N ASP A 124 8.29 -14.71 -10.34
CA ASP A 124 8.74 -16.10 -10.43
C ASP A 124 8.92 -16.69 -9.03
N ALA A 125 9.45 -15.89 -8.10
CA ALA A 125 9.67 -16.26 -6.71
C ALA A 125 8.36 -16.47 -5.96
N THR A 126 8.36 -17.48 -5.08
CA THR A 126 7.27 -17.79 -4.16
C THR A 126 7.50 -17.15 -2.80
N PHE A 127 6.45 -17.03 -1.98
CA PHE A 127 6.60 -16.59 -0.60
C PHE A 127 7.42 -17.60 0.21
N SER A 128 7.30 -18.89 -0.11
CA SER A 128 8.13 -19.95 0.47
C SER A 128 9.63 -19.74 0.19
N ASP A 129 9.98 -19.29 -1.02
CA ASP A 129 11.37 -18.95 -1.36
C ASP A 129 11.86 -17.75 -0.54
N LEU A 130 11.04 -16.69 -0.41
CA LEU A 130 11.36 -15.53 0.46
C LEU A 130 11.63 -15.94 1.91
N LEU A 131 10.82 -16.84 2.47
CA LEU A 131 11.03 -17.30 3.83
C LEU A 131 12.32 -18.11 4.00
N THR A 132 12.69 -18.87 2.98
CA THR A 132 13.87 -19.74 3.01
C THR A 132 15.15 -18.96 2.75
N ASP A 133 15.15 -18.13 1.71
CA ASP A 133 16.36 -17.49 1.17
C ASP A 133 16.71 -16.18 1.88
N VAL A 134 15.72 -15.51 2.48
CA VAL A 134 15.90 -14.20 3.13
C VAL A 134 15.54 -14.23 4.61
N PHE A 135 14.34 -14.71 4.96
CA PHE A 135 13.89 -14.64 6.36
C PHE A 135 14.65 -15.61 7.28
N ALA A 136 14.84 -16.86 6.88
CA ALA A 136 15.48 -17.86 7.73
C ALA A 136 16.90 -17.44 8.17
N PRO A 137 17.81 -16.96 7.29
CA PRO A 137 19.10 -16.43 7.70
C PRO A 137 19.00 -15.27 8.71
N VAL A 138 18.07 -14.34 8.50
CA VAL A 138 17.84 -13.22 9.42
C VAL A 138 17.33 -13.72 10.78
N ARG A 139 16.37 -14.65 10.77
CA ARG A 139 15.80 -15.25 11.98
C ARG A 139 16.83 -16.02 12.79
N GLU A 140 17.73 -16.75 12.15
CA GLU A 140 18.80 -17.51 12.81
C GLU A 140 19.65 -16.59 13.70
N VAL A 141 20.07 -15.44 13.17
CA VAL A 141 20.84 -14.44 13.93
C VAL A 141 19.99 -13.83 15.05
N LEU A 142 18.74 -13.44 14.77
CA LEU A 142 17.88 -12.80 15.77
C LEU A 142 17.55 -13.74 16.95
N VAL A 143 17.39 -15.05 16.73
CA VAL A 143 17.09 -16.05 17.77
C VAL A 143 18.24 -16.29 18.74
N GLU A 144 19.48 -15.95 18.36
CA GLU A 144 20.63 -16.00 19.28
C GLU A 144 20.45 -15.04 20.45
N GLU A 145 19.73 -13.93 20.24
CA GLU A 145 19.42 -12.97 21.29
C GLU A 145 18.15 -13.36 22.07
N SER A 146 18.29 -13.45 23.40
CA SER A 146 17.21 -13.90 24.29
C SER A 146 15.92 -13.07 24.20
N VAL A 147 16.03 -11.78 23.89
CA VAL A 147 14.89 -10.85 23.80
C VAL A 147 14.03 -11.19 22.57
N TYR A 148 14.64 -11.35 21.39
CA TYR A 148 13.90 -11.66 20.17
C TYR A 148 13.44 -13.11 20.12
N ARG A 149 14.17 -14.04 20.74
CA ARG A 149 13.67 -15.41 20.95
C ARG A 149 12.35 -15.43 21.73
N THR A 150 12.31 -14.73 22.88
CA THR A 150 11.10 -14.65 23.71
C THR A 150 9.95 -14.01 22.94
N LEU A 151 10.25 -12.99 22.11
CA LEU A 151 9.25 -12.36 21.27
C LEU A 151 8.69 -13.31 20.20
N LEU A 152 9.55 -14.05 19.50
CA LEU A 152 9.13 -15.04 18.51
C LEU A 152 8.25 -16.11 19.16
N GLU A 153 8.64 -16.61 20.33
CA GLU A 153 7.84 -17.54 21.12
C GLU A 153 6.46 -16.96 21.49
N GLN A 154 6.37 -15.66 21.74
CA GLN A 154 5.08 -14.98 22.01
C GLN A 154 4.23 -14.80 20.77
N LEU A 155 4.83 -14.47 19.62
CA LEU A 155 4.11 -14.31 18.35
C LEU A 155 3.61 -15.66 17.82
N GLU A 156 4.35 -16.75 18.07
CA GLU A 156 3.98 -18.12 17.70
C GLU A 156 2.95 -18.76 18.67
N GLN A 157 2.68 -18.14 19.83
CA GLN A 157 1.72 -18.69 20.79
C GLN A 157 0.26 -18.54 20.31
N PRO A 158 -0.56 -19.59 20.45
CA PRO A 158 -1.98 -19.50 20.18
C PRO A 158 -2.67 -18.55 21.16
N VAL A 159 -3.77 -17.93 20.73
CA VAL A 159 -4.59 -17.06 21.56
C VAL A 159 -5.07 -17.82 22.80
N ASP A 160 -4.96 -17.18 23.97
CA ASP A 160 -5.47 -17.73 25.22
C ASP A 160 -7.01 -17.63 25.26
N ASN A 161 -7.65 -18.64 24.69
CA ASN A 161 -9.11 -18.73 24.60
C ASN A 161 -9.78 -18.77 25.99
N GLU A 162 -9.09 -19.24 27.03
CA GLU A 162 -9.62 -19.22 28.41
C GLU A 162 -9.67 -17.79 28.95
N ALA A 163 -8.60 -17.02 28.76
CA ALA A 163 -8.56 -15.61 29.16
C ALA A 163 -9.56 -14.74 28.37
N VAL A 164 -9.74 -14.99 27.08
CA VAL A 164 -10.78 -14.32 26.25
C VAL A 164 -12.17 -14.65 26.79
N SER A 165 -12.45 -15.94 27.03
CA SER A 165 -13.75 -16.39 27.55
C SER A 165 -14.06 -15.81 28.94
N HIS A 166 -13.08 -15.73 29.83
CA HIS A 166 -13.26 -15.13 31.15
C HIS A 166 -13.61 -13.64 31.06
N ARG A 167 -12.86 -12.87 30.25
CA ARG A 167 -13.14 -11.43 30.03
C ARG A 167 -14.54 -11.22 29.46
N TRP A 168 -14.95 -12.03 28.50
CA TRP A 168 -16.28 -11.99 27.90
C TRP A 168 -17.38 -12.27 28.94
N ASN A 169 -17.25 -13.35 29.70
CA ASN A 169 -18.25 -13.75 30.69
C ASN A 169 -18.43 -12.70 31.80
N ASP A 170 -17.34 -12.09 32.26
CA ASP A 170 -17.37 -11.00 33.24
C ASP A 170 -18.13 -9.79 32.71
N MET A 171 -17.91 -9.43 31.44
CA MET A 171 -18.64 -8.34 30.79
C MET A 171 -20.13 -8.66 30.66
N VAL A 172 -20.47 -9.87 30.19
CA VAL A 172 -21.86 -10.29 29.95
C VAL A 172 -22.70 -10.30 31.24
N ALA A 173 -22.10 -10.63 32.39
CA ALA A 173 -22.80 -10.72 33.67
C ALA A 173 -23.51 -9.42 34.09
N GLY A 174 -23.03 -8.27 33.62
CA GLY A 174 -23.59 -6.95 33.91
C GLY A 174 -24.57 -6.40 32.88
N ILE A 175 -24.87 -7.14 31.80
CA ILE A 175 -25.62 -6.63 30.64
C ILE A 175 -27.08 -7.06 30.68
N LYS A 176 -27.97 -6.11 30.38
CA LYS A 176 -29.39 -6.36 30.20
C LYS A 176 -29.64 -6.91 28.80
N HIS A 177 -30.30 -8.06 28.71
CA HIS A 177 -30.60 -8.72 27.44
C HIS A 177 -31.93 -8.23 26.84
N SER A 178 -31.87 -7.23 25.97
CA SER A 178 -32.99 -6.84 25.11
C SER A 178 -32.50 -6.25 23.78
N VAL A 179 -33.33 -6.33 22.74
CA VAL A 179 -33.00 -5.81 21.40
C VAL A 179 -32.87 -4.29 21.44
N GLU A 180 -33.70 -3.59 22.22
CA GLU A 180 -33.62 -2.13 22.33
C GLU A 180 -32.29 -1.69 22.96
N GLU A 181 -31.84 -2.38 24.01
CA GLU A 181 -30.56 -2.10 24.66
C GLU A 181 -29.39 -2.41 23.72
N ALA A 182 -29.49 -3.52 22.96
CA ALA A 182 -28.48 -3.92 21.99
C ALA A 182 -28.32 -2.87 20.87
N LEU A 183 -29.44 -2.36 20.34
CA LEU A 183 -29.43 -1.27 19.37
C LEU A 183 -28.89 0.03 19.96
N ASP A 184 -29.18 0.33 21.23
CA ASP A 184 -28.63 1.51 21.90
C ASP A 184 -27.11 1.42 22.08
N TYR A 185 -26.58 0.26 22.47
CA TYR A 185 -25.14 0.02 22.50
C TYR A 185 -24.50 0.19 21.12
N ALA A 186 -25.11 -0.36 20.07
CA ALA A 186 -24.63 -0.22 18.69
C ALA A 186 -24.60 1.24 18.21
N ARG A 187 -25.59 2.07 18.59
CA ARG A 187 -25.60 3.52 18.28
C ARG A 187 -24.40 4.28 18.86
N HIS A 188 -23.84 3.77 19.95
CA HIS A 188 -22.69 4.37 20.64
C HIS A 188 -21.38 3.60 20.39
N GLY A 189 -21.36 2.65 19.44
CA GLY A 189 -20.16 1.92 19.04
C GLY A 189 -19.70 0.85 20.03
N ALA A 190 -20.53 0.50 21.02
CA ALA A 190 -20.25 -0.56 21.98
C ALA A 190 -20.74 -1.93 21.44
N PHE A 191 -20.15 -2.40 20.34
CA PHE A 191 -20.64 -3.60 19.64
C PHE A 191 -20.43 -4.90 20.41
N ASP A 192 -19.45 -4.95 21.31
CA ASP A 192 -19.27 -6.02 22.28
C ASP A 192 -20.51 -6.16 23.19
N LYS A 193 -20.99 -5.04 23.73
CA LYS A 193 -22.19 -4.97 24.55
C LYS A 193 -23.47 -5.22 23.74
N ALA A 194 -23.51 -4.76 22.49
CA ALA A 194 -24.61 -5.03 21.57
C ALA A 194 -24.75 -6.54 21.31
N CYS A 195 -23.63 -7.22 21.04
CA CYS A 195 -23.57 -8.66 20.89
C CYS A 195 -24.03 -9.37 22.18
N ALA A 196 -23.46 -9.00 23.34
CA ALA A 196 -23.84 -9.58 24.62
C ALA A 196 -25.33 -9.40 24.97
N ALA A 197 -25.92 -8.23 24.67
CA ALA A 197 -27.33 -7.97 24.91
C ALA A 197 -28.27 -8.79 24.00
N SER A 198 -27.79 -9.27 22.86
CA SER A 198 -28.59 -9.96 21.83
C SER A 198 -28.26 -11.44 21.63
N CYS A 199 -27.14 -11.95 22.18
CA CYS A 199 -26.65 -13.31 21.93
C CYS A 199 -27.57 -14.46 22.40
N ARG A 200 -28.52 -14.16 23.30
CA ARG A 200 -29.49 -15.12 23.86
C ARG A 200 -30.85 -15.11 23.16
N ALA A 201 -31.00 -14.33 22.09
CA ALA A 201 -32.28 -14.27 21.37
C ALA A 201 -32.49 -15.51 20.49
N ASP A 202 -33.74 -15.97 20.41
CA ASP A 202 -34.16 -17.10 19.55
C ASP A 202 -34.71 -16.63 18.18
N ARG A 203 -34.55 -15.35 17.85
CA ARG A 203 -35.03 -14.73 16.61
C ARG A 203 -33.92 -14.66 15.57
N PRO A 204 -34.08 -15.23 14.36
CA PRO A 204 -33.02 -15.28 13.34
C PRO A 204 -32.38 -13.91 13.00
N ASP A 205 -33.19 -12.86 12.87
CA ASP A 205 -32.73 -11.50 12.59
C ASP A 205 -31.90 -10.91 13.74
N VAL A 206 -32.28 -11.20 15.00
CA VAL A 206 -31.53 -10.78 16.19
C VAL A 206 -30.24 -11.57 16.32
N THR A 207 -30.25 -12.87 16.00
CA THR A 207 -29.05 -13.72 16.00
C THR A 207 -28.05 -13.25 14.95
N LEU A 208 -28.49 -12.92 13.73
CA LEU A 208 -27.62 -12.33 12.70
C LEU A 208 -26.99 -11.02 13.17
N PHE A 209 -27.78 -10.13 13.75
CA PHE A 209 -27.30 -8.88 14.34
C PHE A 209 -26.27 -9.14 15.46
N ALA A 210 -26.55 -10.09 16.34
CA ALA A 210 -25.67 -10.45 17.44
C ALA A 210 -24.34 -11.03 16.95
N VAL A 211 -24.36 -11.91 15.94
CA VAL A 211 -23.14 -12.42 15.28
C VAL A 211 -22.34 -11.27 14.69
N ARG A 212 -22.98 -10.39 13.90
CA ARG A 212 -22.27 -9.30 13.24
C ARG A 212 -21.67 -8.30 14.22
N THR A 213 -22.40 -7.91 15.25
CA THR A 213 -21.86 -7.00 16.27
C THR A 213 -20.70 -7.65 17.04
N GLY A 214 -20.71 -8.98 17.21
CA GLY A 214 -19.56 -9.74 17.70
C GLY A 214 -18.34 -9.66 16.78
N LEU A 215 -18.53 -9.86 15.47
CA LEU A 215 -17.48 -9.67 14.46
C LEU A 215 -16.94 -8.23 14.44
N MET A 216 -17.80 -7.24 14.68
CA MET A 216 -17.37 -5.84 14.81
C MET A 216 -16.54 -5.61 16.07
N ALA A 217 -16.91 -6.22 17.21
CA ALA A 217 -16.12 -6.16 18.43
C ALA A 217 -14.71 -6.77 18.26
N LEU A 218 -14.60 -7.86 17.48
CA LEU A 218 -13.33 -8.47 17.10
C LEU A 218 -12.46 -7.55 16.22
N SER A 219 -13.07 -6.61 15.51
CA SER A 219 -12.38 -5.63 14.66
C SER A 219 -12.24 -4.24 15.31
N MET A 220 -12.40 -4.14 16.63
CA MET A 220 -12.23 -2.90 17.38
C MET A 220 -11.25 -3.02 18.55
N THR A 221 -10.42 -2.00 18.72
CA THR A 221 -9.59 -1.82 19.92
C THR A 221 -10.47 -1.57 21.15
N ASN A 222 -9.99 -1.92 22.35
CA ASN A 222 -10.67 -1.69 23.63
C ASN A 222 -12.06 -2.34 23.81
N ALA A 223 -12.62 -3.02 22.80
CA ALA A 223 -13.84 -3.83 22.91
C ALA A 223 -13.52 -5.22 23.48
N VAL A 224 -14.43 -5.86 24.22
CA VAL A 224 -14.23 -7.25 24.67
C VAL A 224 -14.76 -8.20 23.58
N PRO A 225 -13.91 -8.98 22.89
CA PRO A 225 -14.38 -9.85 21.83
C PRO A 225 -15.15 -11.06 22.39
N PRO A 226 -16.24 -11.50 21.74
CA PRO A 226 -16.83 -12.80 22.04
C PRO A 226 -15.89 -13.95 21.64
N PRO A 227 -15.93 -15.10 22.33
CA PRO A 227 -15.31 -16.33 21.84
C PRO A 227 -15.83 -16.70 20.45
N VAL A 228 -14.95 -17.18 19.57
CA VAL A 228 -15.35 -17.55 18.19
C VAL A 228 -16.35 -18.69 18.21
N GLU A 229 -16.17 -19.64 19.13
CA GLU A 229 -17.06 -20.80 19.33
C GLU A 229 -18.50 -20.38 19.67
N LEU A 230 -18.66 -19.24 20.38
CA LEU A 230 -19.99 -18.67 20.65
C LEU A 230 -20.65 -18.16 19.37
N LEU A 231 -19.88 -17.53 18.47
CA LEU A 231 -20.41 -17.06 17.19
C LEU A 231 -20.79 -18.24 16.28
N GLU A 232 -20.02 -19.32 16.30
CA GLU A 232 -20.32 -20.57 15.60
C GLU A 232 -21.61 -21.23 16.12
N GLU A 233 -21.79 -21.30 17.44
CA GLU A 233 -23.03 -21.79 18.06
C GLU A 233 -24.24 -20.91 17.71
N MET A 234 -24.04 -19.59 17.59
CA MET A 234 -25.10 -18.68 17.15
C MET A 234 -25.49 -18.93 15.70
N ILE A 235 -24.51 -19.14 14.81
CA ILE A 235 -24.77 -19.30 13.39
C ILE A 235 -25.32 -20.69 13.02
N SER A 236 -25.01 -21.73 13.79
CA SER A 236 -25.56 -23.08 13.60
C SER A 236 -27.08 -23.14 13.84
N ARG A 237 -27.64 -22.17 14.58
CA ARG A 237 -29.07 -22.03 14.82
C ARG A 237 -29.84 -21.41 13.65
N LEU A 238 -29.13 -20.85 12.67
CA LEU A 238 -29.74 -20.20 11.52
C LEU A 238 -29.93 -21.16 10.33
N PRO A 239 -30.98 -20.98 9.50
CA PRO A 239 -31.23 -21.82 8.34
C PRO A 239 -30.05 -21.85 7.36
N GLU A 240 -29.64 -23.04 6.89
CA GLU A 240 -28.53 -23.20 5.94
C GLU A 240 -28.76 -22.44 4.64
N GLU A 241 -30.00 -22.45 4.16
CA GLU A 241 -30.42 -21.83 2.89
C GLU A 241 -30.56 -20.30 2.95
N ASP A 242 -30.48 -19.66 4.13
CA ASP A 242 -30.59 -18.20 4.25
C ASP A 242 -29.29 -17.52 3.75
N PRO A 243 -29.34 -16.69 2.68
CA PRO A 243 -28.15 -16.01 2.14
C PRO A 243 -27.43 -15.11 3.15
N LEU A 244 -28.16 -14.48 4.08
CA LEU A 244 -27.55 -13.63 5.12
C LEU A 244 -26.83 -14.48 6.17
N ALA A 245 -27.39 -15.65 6.51
CA ALA A 245 -26.73 -16.62 7.37
C ALA A 245 -25.49 -17.22 6.70
N ALA A 246 -25.55 -17.50 5.39
CA ALA A 246 -24.40 -17.96 4.61
C ALA A 246 -23.26 -16.93 4.61
N LEU A 247 -23.57 -15.64 4.42
CA LEU A 247 -22.58 -14.57 4.53
C LEU A 247 -21.97 -14.50 5.94
N ALA A 248 -22.79 -14.62 6.99
CA ALA A 248 -22.29 -14.62 8.36
C ALA A 248 -21.39 -15.83 8.67
N ARG A 249 -21.73 -17.04 8.17
CA ARG A 249 -20.86 -18.23 8.25
C ARG A 249 -19.55 -18.01 7.51
N ALA A 250 -19.60 -17.45 6.30
CA ALA A 250 -18.41 -17.13 5.54
C ALA A 250 -17.52 -16.09 6.25
N ALA A 251 -18.12 -15.13 6.95
CA ALA A 251 -17.38 -14.14 7.74
C ALA A 251 -16.66 -14.77 8.96
N ILE A 252 -17.32 -15.70 9.67
CA ILE A 252 -16.69 -16.46 10.78
C ILE A 252 -15.60 -17.38 10.22
N GLY A 253 -15.88 -18.13 9.15
CA GLY A 253 -14.92 -19.01 8.49
C GLY A 253 -13.68 -18.28 7.95
N ARG A 254 -13.81 -16.98 7.64
CA ARG A 254 -12.65 -16.14 7.30
C ARG A 254 -11.78 -15.75 8.50
N LEU A 255 -12.31 -15.79 9.72
CA LEU A 255 -11.53 -15.54 10.94
C LEU A 255 -10.76 -16.80 11.39
N THR A 256 -11.26 -17.98 11.00
CA THR A 256 -10.68 -19.30 11.31
C THR A 256 -9.89 -19.90 10.15
N ASP A 257 -9.69 -19.14 9.07
CA ASP A 257 -9.00 -19.54 7.83
C ASP A 257 -9.62 -20.78 7.14
N GLU A 258 -10.90 -21.07 7.40
CA GLU A 258 -11.66 -22.16 6.78
C GLU A 258 -12.31 -21.73 5.45
N VAL A 259 -12.52 -20.43 5.24
CA VAL A 259 -13.20 -19.86 4.07
C VAL A 259 -12.30 -18.88 3.34
N SER A 260 -12.16 -19.08 2.02
CA SER A 260 -11.34 -18.22 1.18
C SER A 260 -11.95 -16.82 0.99
N SER A 261 -11.13 -15.85 0.60
CA SER A 261 -11.61 -14.50 0.25
C SER A 261 -12.59 -14.50 -0.93
N ILE A 262 -12.47 -15.47 -1.84
CA ILE A 262 -13.34 -15.61 -3.03
C ILE A 262 -14.71 -16.14 -2.62
N ASP A 263 -14.75 -17.19 -1.80
CA ASP A 263 -16.01 -17.78 -1.33
C ASP A 263 -16.81 -16.78 -0.50
N TYR A 264 -16.12 -16.00 0.33
CA TYR A 264 -16.73 -14.89 1.04
C TYR A 264 -17.28 -13.81 0.11
N ALA A 265 -16.55 -13.42 -0.93
CA ALA A 265 -17.04 -12.43 -1.91
C ALA A 265 -18.30 -12.94 -2.63
N HIS A 266 -18.36 -14.23 -2.99
CA HIS A 266 -19.55 -14.85 -3.57
C HIS A 266 -20.73 -14.88 -2.59
N ALA A 267 -20.49 -15.23 -1.33
CA ALA A 267 -21.53 -15.20 -0.29
C ALA A 267 -22.06 -13.76 -0.08
N TYR A 268 -21.17 -12.77 -0.10
CA TYR A 268 -21.51 -11.36 0.02
C TYR A 268 -22.36 -10.89 -1.15
N GLU A 269 -21.96 -11.20 -2.37
CA GLU A 269 -22.70 -10.84 -3.58
C GLU A 269 -24.11 -11.45 -3.57
N HIS A 270 -24.23 -12.72 -3.20
CA HIS A 270 -25.51 -13.42 -3.13
C HIS A 270 -26.44 -12.82 -2.07
N ALA A 271 -25.91 -12.55 -0.87
CA ALA A 271 -26.63 -11.89 0.20
C ALA A 271 -27.11 -10.48 -0.21
N LYS A 272 -26.23 -9.67 -0.82
CA LYS A 272 -26.52 -8.32 -1.31
C LYS A 272 -27.65 -8.34 -2.35
N ASN A 273 -27.62 -9.28 -3.28
CA ASN A 273 -28.61 -9.39 -4.36
C ASN A 273 -29.99 -9.87 -3.86
N THR A 274 -30.07 -10.43 -2.65
CA THR A 274 -31.31 -10.94 -2.05
C THR A 274 -31.88 -9.98 -0.99
N PHE A 275 -31.10 -9.01 -0.53
CA PHE A 275 -31.50 -8.09 0.51
C PHE A 275 -32.37 -6.95 -0.03
N GLU A 276 -33.51 -6.71 0.60
CA GLU A 276 -34.42 -5.61 0.28
C GLU A 276 -34.49 -4.61 1.44
N PHE A 277 -34.46 -3.32 1.14
CA PHE A 277 -34.58 -2.26 2.13
C PHE A 277 -36.06 -2.01 2.48
N SER A 278 -36.40 -2.09 3.76
CA SER A 278 -37.73 -1.77 4.30
C SER A 278 -37.65 -1.11 5.67
N ASP A 279 -38.73 -0.41 6.04
CA ASP A 279 -38.81 0.42 7.25
C ASP A 279 -39.27 -0.38 8.49
N ASP A 280 -38.65 -1.52 8.75
CA ASP A 280 -38.97 -2.39 9.89
C ASP A 280 -37.71 -2.80 10.68
N ASP A 281 -37.92 -3.21 11.93
CA ASP A 281 -36.82 -3.56 12.85
C ASP A 281 -36.05 -4.81 12.40
N ALA A 282 -36.70 -5.79 11.78
CA ALA A 282 -36.02 -7.00 11.35
C ALA A 282 -35.05 -6.69 10.20
N THR A 283 -35.45 -5.81 9.28
CA THR A 283 -34.60 -5.34 8.19
C THR A 283 -33.45 -4.48 8.70
N LEU A 284 -33.70 -3.62 9.69
CA LEU A 284 -32.62 -2.89 10.36
C LEU A 284 -31.57 -3.83 10.95
N LEU A 285 -31.98 -4.86 11.69
CA LEU A 285 -31.08 -5.82 12.31
C LEU A 285 -30.28 -6.62 11.27
N ARG A 286 -30.96 -7.08 10.21
CA ARG A 286 -30.32 -7.81 9.09
C ARG A 286 -29.32 -6.96 8.33
N ALA A 287 -29.58 -5.66 8.14
CA ALA A 287 -28.72 -4.75 7.41
C ALA A 287 -27.29 -4.67 7.98
N PHE A 288 -27.11 -4.93 9.28
CA PHE A 288 -25.79 -4.93 9.92
C PHE A 288 -24.83 -5.90 9.24
N ILE A 289 -25.31 -7.03 8.70
CA ILE A 289 -24.43 -8.09 8.20
C ILE A 289 -23.44 -7.61 7.12
N PHE A 290 -23.81 -6.56 6.39
CA PHE A 290 -23.03 -5.93 5.33
C PHE A 290 -22.00 -4.89 5.81
N VAL A 291 -21.92 -4.61 7.11
CA VAL A 291 -21.01 -3.55 7.62
C VAL A 291 -19.60 -4.08 7.78
N ASP A 292 -18.86 -4.21 6.69
CA ASP A 292 -17.43 -4.51 6.65
C ASP A 292 -16.74 -3.76 5.49
N THR A 293 -15.42 -3.95 5.34
CA THR A 293 -14.62 -3.27 4.33
C THR A 293 -14.84 -3.79 2.90
N HIS A 294 -15.41 -5.00 2.73
CA HIS A 294 -15.72 -5.56 1.41
C HIS A 294 -16.87 -4.82 0.72
N ILE A 295 -17.68 -4.07 1.48
CA ILE A 295 -18.73 -3.21 0.94
C ILE A 295 -18.22 -2.21 -0.12
N ALA A 296 -16.94 -1.84 -0.07
CA ALA A 296 -16.29 -0.96 -1.06
C ALA A 296 -16.40 -1.47 -2.50
N THR A 297 -16.50 -2.79 -2.70
CA THR A 297 -16.66 -3.41 -4.02
C THR A 297 -18.02 -3.09 -4.66
N TYR A 298 -19.00 -2.63 -3.86
CA TYR A 298 -20.37 -2.33 -4.30
C TYR A 298 -20.79 -0.91 -3.91
N PRO A 299 -20.20 0.14 -4.52
CA PRO A 299 -20.37 1.53 -4.06
C PRO A 299 -21.82 2.02 -4.03
N ASP A 300 -22.65 1.63 -5.00
CA ASP A 300 -24.07 2.02 -5.05
C ASP A 300 -24.87 1.42 -3.88
N PHE A 301 -24.62 0.13 -3.58
CA PHE A 301 -25.24 -0.55 -2.45
C PHE A 301 -24.74 0.03 -1.12
N ALA A 302 -23.43 0.29 -1.03
CA ALA A 302 -22.80 0.89 0.13
C ALA A 302 -23.39 2.27 0.46
N SER A 303 -23.54 3.13 -0.55
CA SER A 303 -24.16 4.45 -0.40
C SER A 303 -25.60 4.37 0.10
N THR A 304 -26.39 3.47 -0.51
CA THR A 304 -27.78 3.21 -0.09
C THR A 304 -27.86 2.72 1.36
N LEU A 305 -26.96 1.82 1.76
CA LEU A 305 -26.90 1.28 3.12
C LEU A 305 -26.47 2.34 4.15
N ALA A 306 -25.51 3.21 3.79
CA ALA A 306 -25.08 4.31 4.65
C ALA A 306 -26.24 5.28 4.94
N ASP A 307 -27.01 5.65 3.90
CA ASP A 307 -28.19 6.51 4.05
C ASP A 307 -29.29 5.82 4.86
N PHE A 308 -29.48 4.51 4.69
CA PHE A 308 -30.39 3.74 5.53
C PHE A 308 -30.00 3.80 7.02
N PHE A 309 -28.73 3.62 7.37
CA PHE A 309 -28.28 3.74 8.76
C PHE A 309 -28.35 5.17 9.31
N GLU A 310 -28.05 6.17 8.49
CA GLU A 310 -28.19 7.59 8.85
C GLU A 310 -29.65 7.90 9.27
N ASN A 311 -30.61 7.50 8.44
CA ASN A 311 -32.05 7.66 8.72
C ASN A 311 -32.49 6.95 10.01
N LYS A 312 -31.80 5.87 10.38
CA LYS A 312 -32.04 5.08 11.60
C LYS A 312 -31.22 5.55 12.82
N ARG A 313 -30.55 6.71 12.70
CA ARG A 313 -29.71 7.33 13.75
C ARG A 313 -28.53 6.45 14.19
N LEU A 314 -27.98 5.67 13.27
CA LEU A 314 -26.77 4.84 13.44
C LEU A 314 -25.58 5.52 12.76
N ALA A 315 -25.25 6.73 13.22
CA ALA A 315 -24.26 7.61 12.60
C ALA A 315 -22.88 6.94 12.44
N ILE A 316 -22.44 6.16 13.43
CA ILE A 316 -21.14 5.45 13.37
C ILE A 316 -21.07 4.53 12.14
N LEU A 317 -22.13 3.78 11.84
CA LEU A 317 -22.15 2.84 10.71
C LEU A 317 -22.20 3.59 9.38
N ALA A 318 -23.03 4.64 9.30
CA ALA A 318 -23.12 5.49 8.12
C ALA A 318 -21.76 6.13 7.80
N HIS A 319 -21.08 6.67 8.82
CA HIS A 319 -19.75 7.26 8.68
C HIS A 319 -18.67 6.23 8.38
N PHE A 320 -18.73 5.03 8.97
CA PHE A 320 -17.79 3.95 8.65
C PHE A 320 -17.88 3.56 7.16
N ILE A 321 -19.09 3.31 6.65
CA ILE A 321 -19.28 2.94 5.24
C ILE A 321 -18.80 4.05 4.30
N ARG A 322 -19.17 5.30 4.58
CA ARG A 322 -18.70 6.46 3.79
C ARG A 322 -17.19 6.59 3.84
N ALA A 323 -16.57 6.36 5.00
CA ALA A 323 -15.12 6.43 5.14
C ALA A 323 -14.40 5.35 4.33
N VAL A 324 -14.94 4.12 4.31
CA VAL A 324 -14.45 3.01 3.47
C VAL A 324 -14.54 3.36 1.99
N LEU A 325 -15.65 3.94 1.54
CA LEU A 325 -15.83 4.38 0.14
C LEU A 325 -14.87 5.51 -0.23
N ASP A 326 -14.80 6.56 0.61
CA ASP A 326 -13.90 7.69 0.41
C ASP A 326 -12.45 7.21 0.32
N ARG A 327 -12.03 6.29 1.19
CA ARG A 327 -10.68 5.71 1.15
C ARG A 327 -10.45 4.92 -0.14
N SER A 328 -11.38 4.05 -0.55
CA SER A 328 -11.25 3.29 -1.80
C SER A 328 -11.05 4.23 -3.01
N ALA A 329 -11.85 5.30 -3.08
CA ALA A 329 -11.75 6.30 -4.15
C ALA A 329 -10.41 7.06 -4.14
N LEU A 330 -9.86 7.35 -2.96
CA LEU A 330 -8.53 7.95 -2.83
C LEU A 330 -7.45 7.02 -3.37
N PHE A 331 -7.39 5.75 -2.93
CA PHE A 331 -6.37 4.78 -3.36
C PHE A 331 -6.35 4.51 -4.87
N ASP A 332 -7.51 4.55 -5.52
CA ASP A 332 -7.58 4.39 -6.97
C ASP A 332 -6.84 5.51 -7.73
N LYS A 333 -6.70 6.70 -7.11
CA LYS A 333 -6.04 7.86 -7.68
C LYS A 333 -4.53 7.93 -7.39
N ILE A 334 -4.10 7.59 -6.16
CA ILE A 334 -2.73 7.86 -5.64
C ILE A 334 -1.62 7.45 -6.62
N TYR A 335 -1.67 6.23 -7.16
CA TYR A 335 -0.59 5.67 -7.99
C TYR A 335 -0.58 6.15 -9.45
N SER A 336 -1.42 7.13 -9.80
CA SER A 336 -1.61 7.56 -11.19
C SER A 336 -1.66 9.07 -11.40
N VAL A 337 -1.75 9.86 -10.34
CA VAL A 337 -1.89 11.31 -10.41
C VAL A 337 -0.53 11.97 -10.65
N THR A 338 -0.47 12.86 -11.63
CA THR A 338 0.73 13.65 -11.96
C THR A 338 0.49 15.16 -11.91
N SER A 339 -0.72 15.57 -11.49
CA SER A 339 -1.12 16.98 -11.41
C SER A 339 -1.88 17.34 -10.13
N TYR A 340 -1.60 18.52 -9.58
CA TYR A 340 -2.25 19.01 -8.36
C TYR A 340 -3.75 19.31 -8.57
N ASP A 341 -4.17 19.65 -9.79
CA ASP A 341 -5.56 19.98 -10.11
C ASP A 341 -6.50 18.79 -9.83
N GLU A 342 -5.99 17.55 -9.91
CA GLU A 342 -6.75 16.33 -9.62
C GLU A 342 -7.13 16.17 -8.14
N PHE A 343 -6.42 16.84 -7.21
CA PHE A 343 -6.69 16.77 -5.76
C PHE A 343 -7.28 18.06 -5.17
N ARG A 344 -7.26 19.18 -5.91
CA ARG A 344 -7.62 20.50 -5.35
C ARG A 344 -9.03 20.53 -4.76
N GLU A 345 -10.01 19.98 -5.47
CA GLU A 345 -11.42 19.97 -5.02
C GLU A 345 -11.59 19.12 -3.77
N GLU A 346 -11.00 17.91 -3.75
CA GLU A 346 -11.08 16.99 -2.61
C GLU A 346 -10.39 17.56 -1.38
N LEU A 347 -9.20 18.16 -1.53
CA LEU A 347 -8.48 18.82 -0.45
C LEU A 347 -9.31 19.96 0.15
N GLY A 348 -9.99 20.75 -0.68
CA GLY A 348 -10.87 21.82 -0.22
C GLY A 348 -12.01 21.31 0.66
N VAL A 349 -12.66 20.22 0.25
CA VAL A 349 -13.74 19.56 1.01
C VAL A 349 -13.22 19.03 2.35
N TRP A 350 -12.07 18.34 2.32
CA TRP A 350 -11.51 17.72 3.53
C TRP A 350 -10.98 18.73 4.55
N LYS A 351 -10.44 19.87 4.10
CA LYS A 351 -10.02 20.96 5.01
C LYS A 351 -11.16 21.53 5.85
N VAL A 352 -12.38 21.57 5.31
CA VAL A 352 -13.56 21.97 6.09
C VAL A 352 -13.97 20.87 7.07
N LYS A 353 -14.03 19.62 6.60
CA LYS A 353 -14.41 18.46 7.43
C LYS A 353 -13.46 18.23 8.61
N ILE A 354 -12.16 18.45 8.41
CA ILE A 354 -11.17 18.15 9.45
C ILE A 354 -11.26 19.11 10.63
N GLU A 355 -11.54 20.40 10.41
CA GLU A 355 -11.67 21.37 11.52
C GLU A 355 -12.77 20.96 12.51
N GLU A 356 -13.91 20.51 11.99
CA GLU A 356 -15.01 19.96 12.79
C GLU A 356 -14.61 18.67 13.51
N ALA A 357 -13.90 17.78 12.82
CA ALA A 357 -13.41 16.52 13.39
C ALA A 357 -12.46 16.77 14.57
N LEU A 358 -11.51 17.68 14.44
CA LEU A 358 -10.52 17.98 15.47
C LEU A 358 -11.15 18.63 16.71
N ALA A 359 -12.14 19.51 16.50
CA ALA A 359 -12.92 20.08 17.59
C ALA A 359 -13.71 19.00 18.35
N SER A 360 -14.33 18.07 17.62
CA SER A 360 -15.05 16.92 18.17
C SER A 360 -14.13 15.99 18.98
N VAL A 361 -12.93 15.66 18.47
CA VAL A 361 -11.93 14.86 19.21
C VAL A 361 -11.51 15.54 20.51
N CYS A 362 -11.27 16.85 20.49
CA CYS A 362 -10.95 17.59 21.72
C CYS A 362 -12.06 17.49 22.77
N GLY A 363 -13.32 17.54 22.32
CA GLY A 363 -14.50 17.34 23.16
C GLY A 363 -14.54 15.93 23.77
N ALA A 364 -14.43 14.90 22.93
CA ALA A 364 -14.45 13.49 23.33
C ALA A 364 -13.34 13.15 24.33
N LEU A 365 -12.13 13.71 24.13
CA LEU A 365 -10.99 13.50 25.02
C LEU A 365 -11.06 14.30 26.33
N GLY A 366 -12.01 15.23 26.48
CA GLY A 366 -12.11 16.12 27.64
C GLY A 366 -12.21 15.39 28.97
N ARG A 367 -12.99 14.30 29.05
CA ARG A 367 -13.10 13.48 30.26
C ARG A 367 -11.84 12.68 30.56
N VAL A 368 -11.23 12.11 29.53
CA VAL A 368 -10.01 11.31 29.64
C VAL A 368 -8.87 12.17 30.15
N ARG A 369 -8.73 13.40 29.64
CA ARG A 369 -7.78 14.41 30.14
C ARG A 369 -8.05 14.79 31.61
N ALA A 370 -9.28 14.66 32.08
CA ALA A 370 -9.66 14.85 33.49
C ALA A 370 -9.54 13.57 34.35
N GLY A 371 -8.92 12.50 33.84
CA GLY A 371 -8.72 11.23 34.54
C GLY A 371 -9.99 10.39 34.70
N ARG A 372 -11.03 10.65 33.89
CA ARG A 372 -12.31 9.91 33.92
C ARG A 372 -12.46 9.05 32.66
N PRO A 373 -13.09 7.87 32.75
CA PRO A 373 -13.36 7.06 31.56
C PRO A 373 -14.30 7.79 30.59
N PRO A 374 -14.19 7.49 29.28
CA PRO A 374 -15.08 8.05 28.26
C PRO A 374 -16.51 7.55 28.48
N ASN A 375 -17.48 8.38 28.10
CA ASN A 375 -18.90 8.06 28.10
C ASN A 375 -19.38 7.69 26.68
N ALA A 376 -20.66 7.32 26.54
CA ALA A 376 -21.22 6.87 25.27
C ALA A 376 -21.17 7.91 24.14
N ASN A 377 -21.34 9.20 24.44
CA ASN A 377 -21.18 10.27 23.45
C ASN A 377 -19.70 10.47 23.09
N ASP A 378 -18.79 10.42 24.06
CA ASP A 378 -17.34 10.53 23.78
C ASP A 378 -16.89 9.40 22.86
N ASN A 379 -17.39 8.17 23.07
CA ASN A 379 -17.12 7.04 22.20
C ASN A 379 -17.62 7.31 20.77
N ARG A 380 -18.89 7.71 20.62
CA ARG A 380 -19.48 8.00 19.31
C ARG A 380 -18.69 9.06 18.56
N ASP A 381 -18.42 10.19 19.22
CA ASP A 381 -17.79 11.35 18.62
C ASP A 381 -16.31 11.05 18.30
N GLY A 382 -15.60 10.34 19.19
CA GLY A 382 -14.24 9.88 18.96
C GLY A 382 -14.12 8.89 17.79
N ILE A 383 -15.04 7.94 17.65
CA ILE A 383 -15.07 6.99 16.54
C ILE A 383 -15.31 7.72 15.22
N ILE A 384 -16.37 8.54 15.12
CA ILE A 384 -16.72 9.24 13.88
C ILE A 384 -15.58 10.16 13.44
N SER A 385 -15.00 10.93 14.35
CA SER A 385 -13.91 11.83 14.02
C SER A 385 -12.63 11.07 13.65
N SER A 386 -12.40 9.87 14.18
CA SER A 386 -11.24 9.05 13.79
C SER A 386 -11.27 8.66 12.30
N PHE A 387 -12.46 8.40 11.73
CA PHE A 387 -12.62 8.14 10.29
C PHE A 387 -12.26 9.35 9.43
N GLN A 388 -12.65 10.54 9.88
CA GLN A 388 -12.37 11.78 9.15
C GLN A 388 -10.86 12.11 9.19
N ILE A 389 -10.24 11.95 10.35
CA ILE A 389 -8.78 12.13 10.52
C ILE A 389 -8.03 11.12 9.65
N GLN A 390 -8.44 9.85 9.65
CA GLN A 390 -7.85 8.79 8.83
C GLN A 390 -7.84 9.15 7.34
N ASN A 391 -8.98 9.56 6.80
CA ASN A 391 -9.08 9.86 5.37
C ASN A 391 -8.32 11.13 5.00
N TYR A 392 -8.30 12.13 5.89
CA TYR A 392 -7.50 13.33 5.66
C TYR A 392 -6.00 13.05 5.69
N ILE A 393 -5.51 12.27 6.67
CA ILE A 393 -4.11 11.81 6.71
C ILE A 393 -3.77 11.05 5.43
N THR A 394 -4.65 10.15 4.97
CA THR A 394 -4.45 9.38 3.74
C THR A 394 -4.33 10.30 2.52
N LEU A 395 -5.23 11.30 2.38
CA LEU A 395 -5.19 12.28 1.29
C LEU A 395 -3.90 13.11 1.32
N LEU A 396 -3.51 13.64 2.49
CA LEU A 396 -2.30 14.44 2.61
C LEU A 396 -1.03 13.62 2.28
N THR A 397 -0.99 12.38 2.74
CA THR A 397 0.12 11.45 2.44
C THR A 397 0.20 11.18 0.94
N ALA A 398 -0.93 10.86 0.30
CA ALA A 398 -1.00 10.64 -1.14
C ALA A 398 -0.48 11.83 -1.96
N ILE A 399 -0.87 13.06 -1.56
CA ILE A 399 -0.43 14.28 -2.23
C ILE A 399 1.09 14.47 -2.03
N ALA A 400 1.62 14.18 -0.84
CA ALA A 400 3.04 14.31 -0.55
C ALA A 400 3.90 13.31 -1.32
N GLU A 401 3.41 12.10 -1.55
CA GLU A 401 4.09 11.08 -2.37
C GLU A 401 4.03 11.41 -3.87
N SER A 402 2.96 12.06 -4.32
CA SER A 402 2.80 12.41 -5.73
C SER A 402 3.77 13.53 -6.17
N PRO A 403 4.15 13.59 -7.46
CA PRO A 403 5.09 14.59 -7.97
C PRO A 403 4.43 15.96 -8.19
N VAL A 404 3.53 16.38 -7.30
CA VAL A 404 2.72 17.59 -7.47
C VAL A 404 3.15 18.74 -6.57
N LEU A 405 3.78 18.43 -5.43
CA LEU A 405 4.21 19.42 -4.44
C LEU A 405 5.70 19.73 -4.56
N ALA A 406 6.03 21.03 -4.51
CA ALA A 406 7.41 21.45 -4.31
C ALA A 406 7.89 21.10 -2.88
N LEU A 407 9.22 21.06 -2.68
CA LEU A 407 9.82 20.61 -1.41
C LEU A 407 9.30 21.34 -0.15
N PRO A 408 9.15 22.68 -0.12
CA PRO A 408 8.65 23.37 1.07
C PRO A 408 7.18 23.07 1.36
N GLU A 409 6.35 22.94 0.31
CA GLU A 409 4.93 22.61 0.44
C GLU A 409 4.78 21.18 0.98
N ARG A 410 5.58 20.25 0.46
CA ARG A 410 5.65 18.87 0.93
C ARG A 410 6.01 18.78 2.40
N ARG A 411 7.07 19.51 2.83
CA ARG A 411 7.47 19.56 4.24
C ARG A 411 6.33 20.06 5.14
N ASN A 412 5.57 21.06 4.70
CA ASN A 412 4.42 21.57 5.45
C ASN A 412 3.30 20.54 5.55
N VAL A 413 2.94 19.90 4.44
CA VAL A 413 1.89 18.86 4.40
C VAL A 413 2.25 17.67 5.29
N LEU A 414 3.48 17.20 5.23
CA LEU A 414 3.95 16.10 6.07
C LEU A 414 4.04 16.49 7.56
N GLY A 415 4.38 17.75 7.85
CA GLY A 415 4.31 18.30 9.20
C GLY A 415 2.87 18.33 9.75
N GLU A 416 1.88 18.66 8.90
CA GLU A 416 0.47 18.60 9.25
C GLU A 416 0.02 17.16 9.56
N VAL A 417 0.44 16.18 8.75
CA VAL A 417 0.20 14.75 9.01
C VAL A 417 0.75 14.32 10.38
N GLN A 418 1.96 14.73 10.73
CA GLN A 418 2.55 14.45 12.04
C GLN A 418 1.77 15.08 13.18
N SER A 419 1.41 16.36 13.08
CA SER A 419 0.60 17.06 14.09
C SER A 419 -0.76 16.38 14.29
N LEU A 420 -1.43 15.96 13.21
CA LEU A 420 -2.70 15.23 13.31
C LEU A 420 -2.56 13.94 14.14
N TYR A 421 -1.44 13.23 13.98
CA TYR A 421 -1.18 12.04 14.77
C TYR A 421 -0.80 12.36 16.22
N GLU A 422 0.22 13.19 16.42
CA GLU A 422 0.81 13.49 17.74
C GLU A 422 -0.21 14.17 18.66
N GLU A 423 -0.99 15.12 18.14
CA GLU A 423 -1.90 15.95 18.95
C GLU A 423 -3.28 15.31 19.16
N TYR A 424 -3.75 14.52 18.19
CA TYR A 424 -5.14 14.02 18.18
C TYR A 424 -5.23 12.49 18.15
N PHE A 425 -4.67 11.82 17.13
CA PHE A 425 -4.92 10.39 16.95
C PHE A 425 -4.21 9.51 18.00
N SER A 426 -2.97 9.82 18.39
CA SER A 426 -2.27 9.12 19.46
C SER A 426 -3.01 9.24 20.80
N ALA A 427 -3.62 10.41 21.06
CA ALA A 427 -4.46 10.60 22.24
C ALA A 427 -5.73 9.74 22.19
N LEU A 428 -6.39 9.60 21.04
CA LEU A 428 -7.53 8.68 20.85
C LEU A 428 -7.13 7.22 21.12
N LEU A 429 -6.00 6.75 20.58
CA LEU A 429 -5.49 5.38 20.79
C LEU A 429 -5.26 5.03 22.28
N ARG A 430 -4.87 6.03 23.07
CA ARG A 430 -4.57 5.92 24.51
C ARG A 430 -5.79 6.20 25.41
N SER A 431 -6.92 6.61 24.84
CA SER A 431 -8.07 7.13 25.59
C SER A 431 -9.03 6.08 26.17
N GLY A 432 -8.95 4.84 25.70
CA GLY A 432 -9.93 3.79 25.99
C GLY A 432 -11.21 3.87 25.14
N ILE A 433 -11.32 4.86 24.24
CA ILE A 433 -12.37 4.88 23.20
C ILE A 433 -12.11 3.70 22.24
N PRO A 434 -13.13 2.89 21.91
CA PRO A 434 -12.95 1.80 20.98
C PRO A 434 -12.84 2.36 19.56
N LEU A 435 -11.80 1.97 18.83
CA LEU A 435 -11.55 2.38 17.44
C LEU A 435 -11.53 1.15 16.54
N PHE A 436 -12.07 1.27 15.32
CA PHE A 436 -11.95 0.22 14.33
C PHE A 436 -10.48 -0.02 13.96
N ILE A 437 -10.09 -1.29 13.94
CA ILE A 437 -8.72 -1.69 13.59
C ILE A 437 -8.41 -1.24 12.16
N TYR A 438 -9.37 -1.29 11.24
CA TYR A 438 -9.24 -0.71 9.89
C TYR A 438 -8.79 0.76 9.89
N THR A 439 -9.31 1.56 10.81
CA THR A 439 -8.95 2.98 10.94
C THR A 439 -7.55 3.15 11.51
N VAL A 440 -7.22 2.36 12.52
CA VAL A 440 -5.89 2.39 13.14
C VAL A 440 -4.82 1.95 12.15
N ASP A 441 -5.05 0.83 11.46
CA ASP A 441 -4.22 0.29 10.39
C ASP A 441 -3.95 1.33 9.31
N SER A 442 -5.02 1.93 8.80
CA SER A 442 -4.95 2.96 7.78
C SER A 442 -4.15 4.18 8.20
N VAL A 443 -4.25 4.62 9.46
CA VAL A 443 -3.46 5.75 9.95
C VAL A 443 -1.99 5.35 10.09
N PHE A 444 -1.69 4.15 10.59
CA PHE A 444 -0.32 3.67 10.72
C PHE A 444 0.37 3.50 9.37
N GLN A 445 -0.30 2.95 8.36
CA GLN A 445 0.24 2.84 7.00
C GLN A 445 0.61 4.21 6.44
N SER A 446 -0.35 5.15 6.43
CA SER A 446 -0.12 6.49 5.89
C SER A 446 0.97 7.24 6.66
N LEU A 447 1.03 7.08 7.99
CA LEU A 447 2.11 7.67 8.79
C LEU A 447 3.46 7.06 8.49
N GLY A 448 3.57 5.73 8.36
CA GLY A 448 4.84 5.08 8.03
C GLY A 448 5.45 5.65 6.75
N VAL A 449 4.63 5.83 5.73
CA VAL A 449 5.00 6.48 4.47
C VAL A 449 5.35 7.95 4.67
N ALA A 450 4.49 8.73 5.35
CA ALA A 450 4.75 10.15 5.60
C ALA A 450 6.04 10.39 6.42
N TYR A 451 6.34 9.49 7.36
CA TYR A 451 7.58 9.51 8.12
C TYR A 451 8.79 9.24 7.23
N ALA A 452 8.72 8.25 6.34
CA ALA A 452 9.78 7.99 5.39
C ALA A 452 10.03 9.18 4.46
N GLU A 453 8.97 9.79 3.94
CA GLU A 453 9.09 10.92 3.03
C GLU A 453 9.66 12.17 3.70
N TYR A 454 9.29 12.44 4.96
CA TYR A 454 9.84 13.58 5.69
C TYR A 454 11.33 13.37 6.00
N TYR A 455 11.76 12.14 6.31
CA TYR A 455 13.17 11.83 6.53
C TYR A 455 14.03 12.26 5.32
N HIS A 456 13.54 12.06 4.10
CA HIS A 456 14.22 12.51 2.89
C HIS A 456 14.37 14.03 2.78
N LEU A 457 13.64 14.82 3.57
CA LEU A 457 13.71 16.29 3.63
C LEU A 457 14.55 16.83 4.80
N THR A 458 14.93 16.00 5.77
CA THR A 458 15.68 16.41 6.99
C THR A 458 17.19 16.19 6.91
N SER A 459 18.00 16.93 7.67
CA SER A 459 19.47 16.82 7.65
C SER A 459 20.08 17.21 8.99
N GLY A 460 21.24 16.63 9.34
CA GLY A 460 21.96 16.98 10.56
C GLY A 460 21.12 16.73 11.82
N ASP A 461 21.20 17.63 12.80
CA ASP A 461 20.50 17.51 14.09
C ASP A 461 18.98 17.32 13.92
N GLU A 462 18.36 17.95 12.92
CA GLU A 462 16.93 17.76 12.63
C GLU A 462 16.61 16.30 12.27
N GLN A 463 17.50 15.65 11.53
CA GLN A 463 17.32 14.26 11.12
C GLN A 463 17.43 13.30 12.33
N GLU A 464 18.35 13.57 13.26
CA GLU A 464 18.49 12.79 14.49
C GLU A 464 17.25 12.92 15.40
N GLU A 465 16.75 14.15 15.60
CA GLU A 465 15.50 14.38 16.33
C GLU A 465 14.32 13.67 15.65
N TYR A 466 14.33 13.65 14.32
CA TYR A 466 13.28 13.01 13.55
C TYR A 466 13.27 11.48 13.65
N LEU A 467 14.45 10.85 13.71
CA LEU A 467 14.58 9.41 13.92
C LEU A 467 14.01 8.98 15.29
N LEU A 468 14.14 9.82 16.33
CA LEU A 468 13.50 9.57 17.62
C LEU A 468 11.96 9.56 17.52
N LYS A 469 11.37 10.43 16.70
CA LYS A 469 9.92 10.42 16.43
C LYS A 469 9.48 9.14 15.73
N ILE A 470 10.26 8.68 14.75
CA ILE A 470 10.02 7.38 14.09
C ILE A 470 10.05 6.25 15.13
N ALA A 471 11.05 6.24 16.01
CA ALA A 471 11.15 5.26 17.08
C ALA A 471 9.92 5.31 18.01
N ASP A 472 9.49 6.49 18.47
CA ASP A 472 8.31 6.65 19.33
C ASP A 472 7.02 6.16 18.65
N PHE A 473 6.86 6.45 17.35
CA PHE A 473 5.75 5.96 16.54
C PHE A 473 5.73 4.42 16.47
N LEU A 474 6.87 3.78 16.17
CA LEU A 474 6.98 2.31 16.16
C LEU A 474 6.65 1.71 17.53
N HIS A 475 7.08 2.34 18.62
CA HIS A 475 6.74 1.89 19.97
C HIS A 475 5.24 1.98 20.27
N ASP A 476 4.53 2.99 19.75
CA ASP A 476 3.08 3.08 19.90
C ASP A 476 2.35 1.92 19.20
N ILE A 477 2.82 1.52 18.01
CA ILE A 477 2.29 0.33 17.31
C ILE A 477 2.56 -0.93 18.14
N VAL A 478 3.78 -1.11 18.65
CA VAL A 478 4.13 -2.28 19.48
C VAL A 478 3.33 -2.33 20.79
N ARG A 479 3.03 -1.18 21.40
CA ARG A 479 2.14 -1.11 22.58
C ARG A 479 0.72 -1.57 22.24
N LEU A 480 0.20 -1.17 21.07
CA LEU A 480 -1.10 -1.64 20.59
C LEU A 480 -1.07 -3.15 20.33
N LEU A 481 -0.02 -3.63 19.66
CA LEU A 481 0.21 -5.05 19.36
C LEU A 481 0.09 -5.90 20.63
N LYS A 482 0.83 -5.53 21.67
CA LYS A 482 0.85 -6.24 22.95
C LYS A 482 -0.50 -6.21 23.68
N ARG A 483 -1.28 -5.13 23.51
CA ARG A 483 -2.59 -4.98 24.16
C ARG A 483 -3.71 -5.74 23.45
N GLU A 484 -3.65 -5.80 22.12
CA GLU A 484 -4.76 -6.23 21.26
C GLU A 484 -4.38 -7.39 20.32
N TRP A 485 -3.32 -8.15 20.63
CA TRP A 485 -2.73 -9.20 19.75
C TRP A 485 -3.78 -10.12 19.13
N ASP A 486 -4.72 -10.61 19.95
CA ASP A 486 -5.82 -11.51 19.54
C ASP A 486 -6.66 -10.96 18.37
N LYS A 487 -6.69 -9.63 18.19
CA LYS A 487 -7.47 -8.94 17.15
C LYS A 487 -6.60 -8.40 16.03
N VAL A 488 -5.45 -7.82 16.37
CA VAL A 488 -4.65 -7.07 15.39
C VAL A 488 -3.81 -7.97 14.48
N ARG A 489 -3.49 -9.19 14.90
CA ARG A 489 -2.66 -10.13 14.13
C ARG A 489 -3.20 -10.45 12.74
N HIS A 490 -4.53 -10.35 12.55
CA HIS A 490 -5.21 -10.69 11.30
C HIS A 490 -5.63 -9.45 10.50
N SER A 491 -5.29 -8.24 10.95
CA SER A 491 -5.93 -7.01 10.47
C SER A 491 -5.02 -5.80 10.33
N LEU A 492 -3.84 -5.77 10.97
CA LEU A 492 -2.86 -4.69 10.77
C LEU A 492 -1.84 -5.10 9.71
N ALA A 493 -1.65 -4.25 8.69
CA ALA A 493 -0.65 -4.43 7.64
C ALA A 493 0.71 -3.91 8.12
N PHE A 494 1.34 -4.64 9.05
CA PHE A 494 2.67 -4.32 9.57
C PHE A 494 3.74 -4.31 8.48
N ASP A 495 3.54 -5.09 7.43
CA ASP A 495 4.38 -5.16 6.24
C ASP A 495 4.50 -3.80 5.56
N VAL A 496 3.40 -3.04 5.43
CA VAL A 496 3.43 -1.71 4.80
C VAL A 496 4.24 -0.71 5.64
N VAL A 497 4.02 -0.69 6.97
CA VAL A 497 4.73 0.23 7.87
C VAL A 497 6.23 -0.05 7.88
N THR A 498 6.59 -1.34 7.96
CA THR A 498 8.00 -1.76 8.00
C THR A 498 8.68 -1.61 6.63
N ASN A 499 7.96 -1.83 5.52
CA ASN A 499 8.45 -1.53 4.18
C ASN A 499 8.88 -0.06 4.03
N SER A 500 8.11 0.89 4.57
CA SER A 500 8.46 2.31 4.50
C SER A 500 9.58 2.70 5.46
N LEU A 501 9.58 2.20 6.70
CA LEU A 501 10.45 2.70 7.76
C LEU A 501 11.76 1.92 7.94
N SER A 502 11.79 0.61 7.66
CA SER A 502 13.02 -0.17 7.79
C SER A 502 14.14 0.29 6.85
N PRO A 503 13.88 0.65 5.58
CA PRO A 503 14.90 1.24 4.71
C PRO A 503 15.43 2.58 5.25
N VAL A 504 14.58 3.40 5.84
CA VAL A 504 14.95 4.68 6.44
C VAL A 504 15.90 4.49 7.62
N LEU A 505 15.56 3.57 8.52
CA LEU A 505 16.41 3.21 9.66
C LEU A 505 17.73 2.57 9.18
N ALA A 506 17.69 1.72 8.15
CA ALA A 506 18.88 1.15 7.53
C ALA A 506 19.79 2.23 6.91
N MET A 507 19.23 3.19 6.19
CA MET A 507 19.95 4.35 5.63
C MET A 507 20.57 5.23 6.72
N ALA A 508 19.93 5.34 7.88
CA ALA A 508 20.46 6.04 9.05
C ALA A 508 21.50 5.22 9.83
N GLY A 509 21.59 3.91 9.60
CA GLY A 509 22.41 3.00 10.40
C GLY A 509 21.85 2.73 11.79
N GLU A 510 20.59 3.08 12.04
CA GLU A 510 19.89 2.87 13.31
C GLU A 510 19.20 1.50 13.31
N MET A 511 18.97 0.94 14.49
CA MET A 511 18.17 -0.27 14.65
C MET A 511 17.41 -0.22 15.97
N HIS A 512 16.11 -0.48 15.93
CA HIS A 512 15.25 -0.39 17.10
C HIS A 512 14.50 -1.71 17.35
N ASP A 513 14.36 -2.09 18.62
CA ASP A 513 13.61 -3.28 19.02
C ASP A 513 12.16 -3.25 18.51
N ALA A 514 11.56 -2.06 18.47
CA ALA A 514 10.20 -1.87 17.97
C ALA A 514 10.11 -2.18 16.46
N GLU A 515 11.11 -1.78 15.67
CA GLU A 515 11.19 -2.12 14.24
C GLU A 515 11.24 -3.64 14.06
N LEU A 516 12.21 -4.30 14.71
CA LEU A 516 12.39 -5.75 14.61
C LEU A 516 11.13 -6.50 15.06
N THR A 517 10.46 -6.00 16.10
CA THR A 517 9.20 -6.57 16.58
C THR A 517 8.11 -6.55 15.50
N LEU A 518 7.97 -5.43 14.80
CA LEU A 518 6.96 -5.29 13.76
C LEU A 518 7.32 -6.10 12.50
N VAL A 519 8.60 -6.20 12.14
CA VAL A 519 9.04 -7.05 11.01
C VAL A 519 8.73 -8.51 11.29
N LEU A 520 9.07 -9.00 12.49
CA LEU A 520 8.77 -10.38 12.88
C LEU A 520 7.26 -10.63 12.98
N ALA A 521 6.50 -9.67 13.51
CA ALA A 521 5.04 -9.76 13.52
C ALA A 521 4.47 -9.82 12.10
N ALA A 522 4.95 -8.97 11.18
CA ALA A 522 4.51 -8.95 9.78
C ALA A 522 4.70 -10.31 9.11
N VAL A 523 5.88 -10.92 9.24
CA VAL A 523 6.14 -12.27 8.70
C VAL A 523 5.21 -13.31 9.33
N ALA A 524 4.98 -13.24 10.63
CA ALA A 524 4.11 -14.19 11.35
C ALA A 524 2.62 -14.09 10.96
N THR A 525 2.18 -12.96 10.38
CA THR A 525 0.79 -12.80 9.91
C THR A 525 0.49 -13.51 8.59
N TYR A 526 1.51 -13.97 7.85
CA TYR A 526 1.33 -14.63 6.57
C TYR A 526 1.40 -16.15 6.67
N GLU A 527 0.36 -16.83 6.19
CA GLU A 527 0.43 -18.26 5.91
C GLU A 527 1.05 -18.46 4.51
N PRO A 528 2.16 -19.22 4.37
CA PRO A 528 2.91 -19.29 3.12
C PRO A 528 2.14 -19.88 1.94
N ARG A 529 1.31 -20.90 2.17
CA ARG A 529 0.53 -21.57 1.13
C ARG A 529 -0.59 -20.68 0.60
N GLU A 530 -1.22 -19.90 1.47
CA GLU A 530 -2.23 -18.91 1.11
C GLU A 530 -1.60 -17.78 0.29
N MET A 531 -0.43 -17.29 0.69
CA MET A 531 0.32 -16.31 -0.09
C MET A 531 0.69 -16.86 -1.47
N ASP A 532 1.19 -18.09 -1.55
CA ASP A 532 1.50 -18.73 -2.83
C ASP A 532 0.26 -18.98 -3.69
N ALA A 533 -0.91 -19.23 -3.07
CA ALA A 533 -2.19 -19.29 -3.78
C ALA A 533 -2.64 -17.92 -4.30
N LEU A 534 -2.43 -16.84 -3.53
CA LEU A 534 -2.70 -15.47 -3.98
C LEU A 534 -1.88 -15.11 -5.22
N ARG A 535 -0.69 -15.68 -5.41
CA ARG A 535 0.09 -15.47 -6.64
C ARG A 535 -0.69 -15.82 -7.91
N LEU A 536 -1.58 -16.81 -7.85
CA LEU A 536 -2.44 -17.22 -8.97
C LEU A 536 -3.80 -16.51 -8.96
N LEU A 537 -4.41 -16.37 -7.77
CA LEU A 537 -5.79 -15.89 -7.63
C LEU A 537 -5.89 -14.36 -7.60
N ASN A 538 -4.91 -13.69 -7.03
CA ASN A 538 -4.82 -12.24 -6.93
C ASN A 538 -3.34 -11.78 -6.94
N PRO A 539 -2.68 -11.83 -8.12
CA PRO A 539 -1.24 -11.59 -8.23
C PRO A 539 -0.79 -10.22 -7.72
N ARG A 540 -1.67 -9.21 -7.75
CA ARG A 540 -1.37 -7.87 -7.21
C ARG A 540 -1.25 -7.86 -5.69
N ARG A 541 -2.16 -8.54 -5.00
CA ARG A 541 -2.11 -8.64 -3.54
C ARG A 541 -0.88 -9.43 -3.10
N PHE A 542 -0.55 -10.50 -3.82
CA PHE A 542 0.70 -11.24 -3.61
C PHE A 542 1.92 -10.33 -3.79
N ALA A 543 2.02 -9.62 -4.92
CA ALA A 543 3.14 -8.73 -5.21
C ALA A 543 3.34 -7.67 -4.13
N GLY A 544 2.25 -7.07 -3.62
CA GLY A 544 2.28 -6.10 -2.51
C GLY A 544 2.91 -6.67 -1.24
N GLY A 545 2.32 -7.74 -0.69
CA GLY A 545 2.84 -8.35 0.55
C GLY A 545 4.25 -8.92 0.38
N PHE A 546 4.53 -9.54 -0.78
CA PHE A 546 5.85 -10.07 -1.11
C PHE A 546 6.92 -8.97 -1.16
N ALA A 547 6.66 -7.87 -1.86
CA ALA A 547 7.60 -6.74 -1.94
C ALA A 547 7.82 -6.10 -0.57
N ASN A 548 6.75 -5.82 0.17
CA ASN A 548 6.82 -5.17 1.48
C ASN A 548 7.69 -5.94 2.48
N ILE A 549 7.44 -7.25 2.62
CA ILE A 549 8.21 -8.10 3.51
C ILE A 549 9.66 -8.24 3.02
N THR A 550 9.88 -8.37 1.71
CA THR A 550 11.24 -8.46 1.15
C THR A 550 12.05 -7.19 1.45
N THR A 551 11.46 -6.00 1.27
CA THR A 551 12.11 -4.71 1.57
C THR A 551 12.46 -4.59 3.05
N ALA A 552 11.50 -4.91 3.94
CA ALA A 552 11.71 -4.83 5.37
C ALA A 552 12.82 -5.79 5.82
N LEU A 553 12.77 -7.05 5.40
CA LEU A 553 13.77 -8.06 5.73
C LEU A 553 15.15 -7.73 5.15
N ALA A 554 15.23 -7.28 3.90
CA ALA A 554 16.49 -6.88 3.28
C ALA A 554 17.12 -5.72 4.05
N SER A 555 16.32 -4.75 4.48
CA SER A 555 16.77 -3.60 5.27
C SER A 555 17.25 -3.99 6.66
N VAL A 556 16.65 -5.02 7.29
CA VAL A 556 17.17 -5.59 8.54
C VAL A 556 18.47 -6.36 8.25
N ALA A 557 18.52 -7.16 7.19
CA ALA A 557 19.67 -7.97 6.80
C ALA A 557 20.94 -7.14 6.56
N THR A 558 20.84 -5.92 6.03
CA THR A 558 22.02 -5.04 5.87
C THR A 558 22.71 -4.69 7.19
N ARG A 559 21.98 -4.76 8.31
CA ARG A 559 22.45 -4.39 9.66
C ARG A 559 22.77 -5.59 10.55
N VAL A 560 21.99 -6.68 10.46
CA VAL A 560 22.12 -7.81 11.40
C VAL A 560 23.01 -8.95 10.89
N LEU A 561 23.06 -9.19 9.58
CA LEU A 561 23.85 -10.28 9.02
C LEU A 561 25.34 -9.90 8.99
N ASP A 562 26.21 -10.90 9.01
CA ASP A 562 27.63 -10.71 8.72
C ASP A 562 27.88 -10.57 7.20
N GLU A 563 29.11 -10.23 6.83
CA GLU A 563 29.47 -9.99 5.42
C GLU A 563 29.38 -11.25 4.54
N GLU A 564 29.49 -12.45 5.10
CA GLU A 564 29.34 -13.70 4.33
C GLU A 564 27.87 -13.96 4.01
N ALA A 565 27.00 -13.90 5.03
CA ALA A 565 25.57 -14.06 4.87
C ALA A 565 24.95 -12.95 3.99
N LYS A 566 25.40 -11.69 4.12
CA LYS A 566 24.96 -10.58 3.26
C LYS A 566 25.19 -10.86 1.78
N ARG A 567 26.35 -11.44 1.42
CA ARG A 567 26.71 -11.75 0.02
C ARG A 567 25.78 -12.79 -0.62
N THR A 568 25.09 -13.58 0.19
CA THR A 568 24.07 -14.53 -0.30
C THR A 568 22.68 -13.90 -0.28
N VAL A 569 22.29 -13.28 0.83
CA VAL A 569 20.91 -12.84 1.07
C VAL A 569 20.55 -11.58 0.29
N LEU A 570 21.41 -10.54 0.29
CA LEU A 570 21.06 -9.25 -0.30
C LEU A 570 20.88 -9.32 -1.84
N PRO A 571 21.72 -10.02 -2.61
CA PRO A 571 21.49 -10.17 -4.05
C PRO A 571 20.17 -10.86 -4.41
N ILE A 572 19.77 -11.85 -3.61
CA ILE A 572 18.49 -12.56 -3.80
C ILE A 572 17.33 -11.60 -3.52
N ALA A 573 17.36 -10.91 -2.37
CA ALA A 573 16.31 -9.97 -2.00
C ALA A 573 16.14 -8.83 -3.02
N VAL A 574 17.25 -8.26 -3.51
CA VAL A 574 17.22 -7.23 -4.58
C VAL A 574 16.62 -7.79 -5.87
N SER A 575 16.97 -9.02 -6.24
CA SER A 575 16.41 -9.68 -7.44
C SER A 575 14.89 -9.92 -7.30
N TYR A 576 14.42 -10.29 -6.12
CA TYR A 576 12.99 -10.46 -5.82
C TYR A 576 12.23 -9.13 -5.90
N LEU A 577 12.77 -8.07 -5.31
CA LEU A 577 12.20 -6.73 -5.38
C LEU A 577 12.15 -6.22 -6.83
N MET A 578 13.21 -6.41 -7.62
CA MET A 578 13.19 -6.06 -9.04
C MET A 578 12.04 -6.73 -9.79
N GLN A 579 11.79 -8.02 -9.54
CA GLN A 579 10.66 -8.73 -10.16
C GLN A 579 9.31 -8.11 -9.76
N ALA A 580 9.12 -7.81 -8.47
CA ALA A 580 7.90 -7.19 -7.98
C ALA A 580 7.68 -5.79 -8.58
N HIS A 581 8.72 -4.95 -8.66
CA HIS A 581 8.61 -3.61 -9.23
C HIS A 581 8.41 -3.61 -10.75
N GLN A 582 9.04 -4.53 -11.48
CA GLN A 582 8.73 -4.73 -12.90
C GLN A 582 7.27 -5.19 -13.09
N PHE A 583 6.74 -6.02 -12.18
CA PHE A 583 5.34 -6.42 -12.17
C PHE A 583 4.38 -5.25 -11.86
N PHE A 584 4.72 -4.40 -10.88
CA PHE A 584 3.93 -3.20 -10.59
C PHE A 584 3.89 -2.24 -11.78
N LEU A 585 5.02 -2.02 -12.44
CA LEU A 585 5.12 -1.17 -13.62
C LEU A 585 4.21 -1.66 -14.76
N THR A 586 4.21 -2.97 -15.03
CA THR A 586 3.28 -3.62 -15.96
C THR A 586 1.81 -3.33 -15.60
N ASN A 587 1.49 -3.31 -14.30
CA ASN A 587 0.17 -3.01 -13.79
C ASN A 587 -0.14 -1.50 -13.73
N GLY A 588 0.77 -0.64 -14.20
CA GLY A 588 0.65 0.82 -14.15
C GLY A 588 0.63 1.34 -12.72
N ILE A 589 1.38 0.71 -11.83
CA ILE A 589 1.59 1.09 -10.44
C ILE A 589 3.06 1.50 -10.32
N VAL A 590 3.30 2.76 -9.95
CA VAL A 590 4.65 3.28 -9.69
C VAL A 590 4.65 3.81 -8.26
N ILE A 591 5.46 3.20 -7.41
CA ILE A 591 5.60 3.56 -6.00
C ILE A 591 7.03 4.08 -5.83
N ARG A 592 7.18 5.41 -5.77
CA ARG A 592 8.48 6.06 -5.76
C ARG A 592 9.30 5.63 -4.54
N ASP A 593 8.69 5.61 -3.36
CA ASP A 593 9.40 5.33 -2.10
C ASP A 593 9.96 3.92 -2.04
N ASP A 594 9.23 2.94 -2.61
CA ASP A 594 9.75 1.59 -2.76
C ASP A 594 10.91 1.54 -3.77
N ILE A 595 10.85 2.33 -4.86
CA ILE A 595 11.96 2.42 -5.82
C ILE A 595 13.19 3.07 -5.17
N VAL A 596 13.01 4.08 -4.31
CA VAL A 596 14.09 4.66 -3.50
C VAL A 596 14.71 3.60 -2.58
N SER A 597 13.87 2.83 -1.89
CA SER A 597 14.28 1.76 -0.98
C SER A 597 15.03 0.64 -1.71
N LEU A 598 14.49 0.16 -2.84
CA LEU A 598 15.16 -0.81 -3.71
C LEU A 598 16.49 -0.26 -4.24
N THR A 599 16.55 1.02 -4.62
CA THR A 599 17.79 1.63 -5.11
C THR A 599 18.87 1.66 -4.02
N TYR A 600 18.47 1.96 -2.78
CA TYR A 600 19.37 1.89 -1.63
C TYR A 600 19.86 0.46 -1.41
N LEU A 601 18.97 -0.53 -1.33
CA LEU A 601 19.32 -1.94 -1.13
C LEU A 601 20.21 -2.48 -2.25
N ALA A 602 19.91 -2.12 -3.50
CA ALA A 602 20.75 -2.45 -4.65
C ALA A 602 22.14 -1.81 -4.52
N SER A 603 22.24 -0.58 -4.02
CA SER A 603 23.54 0.06 -3.78
C SER A 603 24.36 -0.64 -2.69
N GLU A 604 23.72 -1.25 -1.69
CA GLU A 604 24.39 -2.08 -0.69
C GLU A 604 24.86 -3.42 -1.28
N ALA A 605 24.07 -4.00 -2.19
CA ALA A 605 24.30 -5.34 -2.73
C ALA A 605 25.12 -5.38 -4.03
N VAL A 606 25.29 -4.26 -4.75
CA VAL A 606 25.82 -4.26 -6.14
C VAL A 606 27.18 -4.96 -6.29
N ASP A 607 28.07 -4.79 -5.31
CA ASP A 607 29.42 -5.39 -5.29
C ASP A 607 29.40 -6.89 -4.88
N MET A 608 28.23 -7.44 -4.57
CA MET A 608 28.00 -8.82 -4.18
C MET A 608 27.41 -9.67 -5.32
N PHE A 609 26.91 -9.03 -6.39
CA PHE A 609 26.43 -9.73 -7.57
C PHE A 609 27.56 -10.34 -8.40
N SER A 610 27.22 -11.37 -9.17
CA SER A 610 28.15 -11.91 -10.17
C SER A 610 28.44 -10.86 -11.25
N PRO A 611 29.63 -10.86 -11.89
CA PRO A 611 29.95 -9.96 -12.99
C PRO A 611 28.97 -10.03 -14.18
N GLN A 612 28.27 -11.16 -14.35
CA GLN A 612 27.30 -11.37 -15.43
C GLN A 612 25.95 -10.70 -15.12
N ASP A 613 25.55 -10.68 -13.85
CA ASP A 613 24.21 -10.23 -13.43
C ASP A 613 24.19 -8.75 -13.05
N VAL A 614 25.31 -8.24 -12.51
CA VAL A 614 25.39 -6.89 -11.94
C VAL A 614 24.96 -5.80 -12.94
N ARG A 615 25.22 -5.99 -14.24
CA ARG A 615 24.82 -5.02 -15.25
C ARG A 615 23.30 -4.96 -15.41
N GLY A 616 22.64 -6.11 -15.47
CA GLY A 616 21.18 -6.20 -15.55
C GLY A 616 20.50 -5.55 -14.34
N VAL A 617 21.07 -5.74 -13.14
CA VAL A 617 20.60 -5.08 -11.92
C VAL A 617 20.67 -3.55 -12.06
N VAL A 618 21.84 -3.01 -12.40
CA VAL A 618 22.04 -1.57 -12.52
C VAL A 618 21.14 -0.96 -13.60
N ASP A 619 21.01 -1.61 -14.75
CA ASP A 619 20.15 -1.13 -15.84
C ASP A 619 18.67 -1.13 -15.43
N THR A 620 18.18 -2.19 -14.78
CA THR A 620 16.78 -2.26 -14.30
C THR A 620 16.50 -1.21 -13.21
N ILE A 621 17.37 -1.05 -12.22
CA ILE A 621 17.17 -0.03 -11.16
C ILE A 621 17.19 1.38 -11.76
N THR A 622 18.11 1.63 -12.69
CA THR A 622 18.18 2.91 -13.41
C THR A 622 16.90 3.17 -14.20
N LEU A 623 16.36 2.15 -14.88
CA LEU A 623 15.08 2.23 -15.59
C LEU A 623 13.94 2.61 -14.63
N LEU A 624 13.80 1.93 -13.50
CA LEU A 624 12.74 2.20 -12.52
C LEU A 624 12.81 3.64 -11.97
N ASN A 625 14.03 4.12 -11.68
CA ASN A 625 14.25 5.51 -11.29
C ASN A 625 13.86 6.49 -12.40
N ARG A 626 14.27 6.22 -13.64
CA ARG A 626 13.93 7.09 -14.79
C ARG A 626 12.43 7.14 -15.06
N VAL A 627 11.72 6.02 -14.93
CA VAL A 627 10.25 5.98 -15.05
C VAL A 627 9.61 6.85 -13.98
N SER A 628 10.07 6.74 -12.73
CA SER A 628 9.56 7.55 -11.61
C SER A 628 9.83 9.04 -11.80
N LEU A 629 10.98 9.38 -12.40
CA LEU A 629 11.43 10.74 -12.72
C LEU A 629 11.03 11.16 -14.14
N GLN A 630 9.70 11.23 -14.40
CA GLN A 630 9.09 11.49 -15.71
C GLN A 630 9.78 12.60 -16.54
N ASP A 631 10.06 13.74 -15.91
CA ASP A 631 10.82 14.85 -16.50
C ASP A 631 11.70 15.51 -15.42
N MET A 632 13.00 15.22 -15.45
CA MET A 632 13.98 15.72 -14.48
C MET A 632 14.14 17.24 -14.47
N LYS A 633 13.69 17.96 -15.51
CA LYS A 633 13.72 19.43 -15.56
C LYS A 633 12.44 20.03 -14.97
N LYS A 634 11.29 19.42 -15.25
CA LYS A 634 9.98 19.87 -14.74
C LYS A 634 9.82 19.50 -13.26
N TYR A 635 10.24 18.31 -12.88
CA TYR A 635 10.12 17.72 -11.55
C TYR A 635 11.49 17.65 -10.85
N ASP A 636 12.19 18.79 -10.83
CA ASP A 636 13.55 18.90 -10.28
C ASP A 636 13.65 18.53 -8.79
N TYR A 637 12.55 18.68 -8.05
CA TYR A 637 12.38 18.27 -6.66
C TYR A 637 12.31 16.74 -6.46
N GLU A 638 11.71 15.99 -7.39
CA GLU A 638 11.72 14.51 -7.31
C GLU A 638 13.14 13.97 -7.49
N VAL A 639 13.90 14.57 -8.42
CA VAL A 639 15.31 14.22 -8.61
C VAL A 639 16.08 14.41 -7.32
N ALA A 640 15.86 15.52 -6.61
CA ALA A 640 16.57 15.82 -5.38
C ALA A 640 16.28 14.79 -4.26
N ILE A 641 15.02 14.37 -4.09
CA ILE A 641 14.61 13.37 -3.09
C ILE A 641 15.22 11.99 -3.39
N MET A 642 15.15 11.55 -4.65
CA MET A 642 15.63 10.24 -5.07
C MET A 642 17.17 10.19 -5.25
N ALA A 643 17.84 11.34 -5.29
CA ALA A 643 19.24 11.45 -5.71
C ALA A 643 20.19 10.60 -4.86
N LYS A 644 20.08 10.61 -3.52
CA LYS A 644 21.11 10.03 -2.67
C LYS A 644 21.31 8.52 -2.90
N PRO A 645 20.28 7.66 -2.83
CA PRO A 645 20.45 6.24 -3.17
C PRO A 645 20.91 6.01 -4.61
N LEU A 646 20.35 6.77 -5.56
CA LEU A 646 20.69 6.63 -6.97
C LEU A 646 22.16 6.99 -7.26
N LEU A 647 22.66 8.09 -6.69
CA LEU A 647 24.06 8.49 -6.80
C LEU A 647 24.98 7.44 -6.18
N LYS A 648 24.61 6.86 -5.04
CA LYS A 648 25.39 5.79 -4.41
C LYS A 648 25.50 4.57 -5.33
N LEU A 649 24.40 4.15 -5.95
CA LEU A 649 24.41 3.06 -6.93
C LEU A 649 25.24 3.39 -8.16
N LEU A 650 25.03 4.55 -8.78
CA LEU A 650 25.70 4.96 -10.01
C LEU A 650 27.22 5.11 -9.81
N THR A 651 27.64 5.70 -8.70
CA THR A 651 29.07 5.87 -8.37
C THR A 651 29.77 4.54 -8.15
N LYS A 652 29.11 3.56 -7.51
CA LYS A 652 29.64 2.19 -7.40
C LYS A 652 29.71 1.52 -8.78
N SER A 653 28.64 1.63 -9.56
CA SER A 653 28.52 1.02 -10.89
C SER A 653 29.56 1.55 -11.88
N ARG A 654 29.88 2.85 -11.83
CA ARG A 654 30.97 3.46 -12.60
C ARG A 654 32.29 2.72 -12.41
N ARG A 655 32.62 2.38 -11.16
CA ARG A 655 33.87 1.67 -10.82
C ARG A 655 33.89 0.23 -11.36
N LEU A 656 32.74 -0.33 -11.69
CA LEU A 656 32.59 -1.71 -12.18
C LEU A 656 32.61 -1.80 -13.72
N PHE A 657 32.03 -0.82 -14.43
CA PHE A 657 31.77 -0.95 -15.88
C PHE A 657 32.53 0.01 -16.80
N GLU A 658 33.18 1.05 -16.29
CA GLU A 658 33.81 2.12 -17.12
C GLU A 658 32.84 2.67 -18.21
N ASP A 659 31.56 2.82 -17.89
CA ASP A 659 30.51 3.23 -18.82
C ASP A 659 30.22 4.74 -18.73
N GLU A 660 30.60 5.48 -19.77
CA GLU A 660 30.39 6.94 -19.87
C GLU A 660 28.92 7.36 -19.71
N SER A 661 27.95 6.50 -20.07
CA SER A 661 26.53 6.84 -19.96
C SER A 661 26.03 6.86 -18.51
N LEU A 662 26.55 5.98 -17.66
CA LEU A 662 26.27 5.99 -16.23
C LEU A 662 26.93 7.19 -15.54
N ASP A 663 28.12 7.57 -15.99
CA ASP A 663 28.84 8.75 -15.48
C ASP A 663 28.10 10.04 -15.79
N GLN A 664 27.64 10.20 -17.03
CA GLN A 664 26.83 11.35 -17.44
C GLN A 664 25.53 11.44 -16.63
N LEU A 665 24.89 10.31 -16.37
CA LEU A 665 23.69 10.26 -15.54
C LEU A 665 23.99 10.67 -14.09
N ALA A 666 25.07 10.14 -13.50
CA ALA A 666 25.47 10.47 -12.13
C ALA A 666 25.74 11.98 -11.97
N VAL A 667 26.51 12.57 -12.88
CA VAL A 667 26.81 14.02 -12.87
C VAL A 667 25.52 14.83 -13.02
N MET A 668 24.65 14.46 -13.96
CA MET A 668 23.40 15.16 -14.20
C MET A 668 22.45 15.11 -12.99
N VAL A 669 22.30 13.95 -12.34
CA VAL A 669 21.51 13.80 -11.11
C VAL A 669 22.11 14.64 -9.99
N TYR A 670 23.44 14.58 -9.80
CA TYR A 670 24.15 15.32 -8.76
C TYR A 670 23.98 16.84 -8.90
N GLU A 671 24.24 17.38 -10.10
CA GLU A 671 24.11 18.81 -10.38
C GLU A 671 22.67 19.31 -10.22
N THR A 672 21.70 18.50 -10.67
CA THR A 672 20.28 18.82 -10.54
C THR A 672 19.88 18.84 -9.07
N ALA A 673 20.22 17.79 -8.31
CA ALA A 673 19.89 17.68 -6.90
C ALA A 673 20.45 18.85 -6.07
N ILE A 674 21.73 19.19 -6.22
CA ILE A 674 22.33 20.32 -5.49
C ILE A 674 21.62 21.64 -5.82
N ARG A 675 21.39 21.90 -7.11
CA ARG A 675 20.74 23.13 -7.56
C ARG A 675 19.32 23.23 -7.01
N THR A 676 18.59 22.12 -7.03
CA THR A 676 17.24 22.02 -6.50
C THR A 676 17.22 22.27 -5.00
N TRP A 677 18.04 21.56 -4.23
CA TRP A 677 18.11 21.75 -2.77
C TRP A 677 18.38 23.20 -2.40
N GLN A 678 19.32 23.85 -3.10
CA GLN A 678 19.59 25.29 -2.92
C GLN A 678 18.42 26.19 -3.33
N LYS A 679 17.81 25.93 -4.50
CA LYS A 679 16.68 26.68 -5.05
C LYS A 679 15.50 26.73 -4.06
N TYR A 680 15.25 25.65 -3.35
CA TYR A 680 14.14 25.54 -2.39
C TYR A 680 14.53 25.75 -0.92
N GLY A 681 15.77 26.17 -0.64
CA GLY A 681 16.20 26.56 0.71
C GLY A 681 16.72 25.43 1.62
N PHE A 682 16.90 24.22 1.10
CA PHE A 682 17.44 23.06 1.83
C PHE A 682 18.97 23.01 1.72
N SER A 683 19.64 24.08 2.15
CA SER A 683 21.10 24.24 1.98
C SER A 683 21.93 23.14 2.65
N SER A 684 21.53 22.69 3.83
CA SER A 684 22.16 21.58 4.56
C SER A 684 22.14 20.27 3.76
N LYS A 685 21.01 19.93 3.12
CA LYS A 685 20.92 18.77 2.21
C LYS A 685 21.86 18.89 1.02
N ALA A 686 22.00 20.09 0.46
CA ALA A 686 22.96 20.33 -0.62
C ALA A 686 24.40 20.11 -0.15
N ASP A 687 24.75 20.55 1.06
CA ASP A 687 26.07 20.37 1.64
C ASP A 687 26.36 18.91 2.01
N ASP A 688 25.37 18.18 2.53
CA ASP A 688 25.45 16.73 2.74
C ASP A 688 25.75 15.99 1.44
N CYS A 689 25.01 16.31 0.39
CA CYS A 689 25.20 15.72 -0.94
C CYS A 689 26.60 16.02 -1.50
N ARG A 690 27.10 17.27 -1.36
CA ARG A 690 28.47 17.63 -1.77
C ARG A 690 29.53 16.86 -1.01
N ARG A 691 29.35 16.69 0.30
CA ARG A 691 30.29 15.99 1.17
C ARG A 691 30.37 14.51 0.80
N GLU A 692 29.22 13.87 0.62
CA GLU A 692 29.11 12.43 0.33
C GLU A 692 29.58 12.09 -1.08
N PHE A 693 29.27 12.92 -2.09
CA PHE A 693 29.56 12.65 -3.50
C PHE A 693 30.60 13.60 -4.11
N SER A 694 31.56 14.07 -3.29
CA SER A 694 32.61 14.99 -3.72
C SER A 694 33.47 14.46 -4.89
N GLU A 695 33.54 13.15 -5.08
CA GLU A 695 34.27 12.51 -6.20
C GLU A 695 33.59 12.68 -7.57
N LEU A 696 32.36 13.18 -7.60
CA LEU A 696 31.66 13.57 -8.84
C LEU A 696 31.93 15.03 -9.24
N LEU A 697 32.66 15.78 -8.42
CA LEU A 697 33.11 17.13 -8.77
C LEU A 697 34.31 17.05 -9.72
N PRO A 698 34.34 17.87 -10.80
CA PRO A 698 35.49 17.98 -11.68
C PRO A 698 36.76 18.51 -11.02
#